data_AF-A0A9W8V907-F1
#
_entry.id   AF-A0A9W8V907-F1
#
_cell.length_a   1.000
_cell.length_b   1.000
_cell.length_c   1.000
_cell.angle_alpha   90.00
_cell.angle_beta   90.00
_cell.angle_gamma   90.00
#
_symmetry.space_group_name_H-M   'P 1'
#
loop_
_entity.id
_entity.type
_entity.pdbx_description
1 polymer ?
#
loop_
_entity_poly.entity_id
_entity_poly.type
_entity_poly.pdbx_seq_one_letter_code
_entity_poly.pdbx_strand_id
1 'polypeptide(L)'
;MSASSCAPVPAQSKLDEILNSGINHKIENDPLEVWDKGVFINELLKQGIALSTDENGSLDGELVANKGLEKGSYQGTRLALTEIYSILEEAAVSHFDSRGFEPIFPTQRDLAVKKSIYQWSDGTDGYPPHLKVQDNDEDNLPGDERQNLPWKPGSEKVGVIFNLQETEFVQRIAQAVSFIIPKTIEHEGNPYQGPTIADVEKYNKDNLPNPETASKNGVFSNQDSEKKARQSKNADIMKGRNIGEHDDWYSDARFAQQHLSGVNPSTIETAPADKVEAYVVEAKKQGLEQVKKLLEDGQDLLIQDYSYFRKATGIKDDQIFQNRILEIDDKQKPTGKSVSRYAAASIVVFQLHQDGRLHPIAITLDYRGSLDKSITIFNRRLTPDDKGDIDEKHDWPWRYAKTVAQTADWARHEIATHLVDTHMIEEAIIVATNRTIPEGELLYEILSPHWFRTLALNAAARKLLVPGVIARIAGFGPSSPSPPGSKIHAYDIVDWSYKNFNFQDKYIPNDLKKRGFDLEGETGDKYRNYPYATDMYLLWGIIRDFVKSVLETQYTSDEVVQNDPYIGSWCEEIQTKGQIPSFPTITTVDQLVDAVTMCIHTASPQHTAVNYLQDYYYSFVPSKPPALCTPLPQDLKTLETYTEKHLTEALPIGTGDVKWKDWLLAAQLPELLSFKVEDRYNLITYAKSLYNVNKERTIKENKRFNAVGIRDAAAVLYSRLKDAGLAFEYVSAIQTEGSIEYPVLQPEVTAISILI
;
A
#
# COMPACT_ATOMS: atom_id res chain seq x y z
N MET A 1 70.72 -4.29 1.43
CA MET A 1 69.49 -5.10 1.46
C MET A 1 68.84 -4.94 0.09
N SER A 2 68.94 -5.95 -0.78
CA SER A 2 68.54 -5.87 -2.19
C SER A 2 67.04 -6.16 -2.35
N ALA A 3 66.33 -5.20 -2.96
CA ALA A 3 64.96 -5.39 -3.42
C ALA A 3 64.94 -6.33 -4.63
N SER A 4 64.23 -7.46 -4.50
CA SER A 4 63.90 -8.36 -5.59
C SER A 4 62.73 -7.78 -6.39
N SER A 5 62.94 -7.46 -7.67
CA SER A 5 61.89 -7.10 -8.61
C SER A 5 61.26 -8.36 -9.20
N CYS A 6 60.07 -8.75 -8.74
CA CYS A 6 59.27 -9.78 -9.42
C CYS A 6 58.82 -9.28 -10.79
N ALA A 7 59.17 -10.00 -11.86
CA ALA A 7 58.60 -9.78 -13.18
C ALA A 7 57.09 -10.10 -13.17
N PRO A 8 56.26 -9.34 -13.90
CA PRO A 8 54.81 -9.58 -13.94
C PRO A 8 54.49 -10.91 -14.63
N VAL A 9 53.55 -11.67 -14.06
CA VAL A 9 53.04 -12.93 -14.63
C VAL A 9 52.30 -12.65 -15.95
N PRO A 10 52.59 -13.38 -17.04
CA PRO A 10 51.89 -13.22 -18.32
C PRO A 10 50.38 -13.47 -18.21
N ALA A 11 49.58 -12.72 -18.97
CA ALA A 11 48.11 -12.86 -18.97
C ALA A 11 47.64 -14.28 -19.34
N GLN A 12 48.33 -14.95 -20.27
CA GLN A 12 48.04 -16.33 -20.65
C GLN A 12 48.21 -17.29 -19.47
N SER A 13 49.28 -17.15 -18.69
CA SER A 13 49.51 -17.99 -17.51
C SER A 13 48.42 -17.81 -16.45
N LYS A 14 47.91 -16.59 -16.27
CA LYS A 14 46.76 -16.32 -15.38
C LYS A 14 45.46 -16.94 -15.91
N LEU A 15 45.22 -16.86 -17.23
CA LEU A 15 44.04 -17.47 -17.85
C LEU A 15 44.08 -18.99 -17.71
N ASP A 16 45.23 -19.61 -17.98
CA ASP A 16 45.43 -21.05 -17.82
C ASP A 16 45.28 -21.48 -16.37
N GLU A 17 45.75 -20.68 -15.40
CA GLU A 17 45.52 -20.92 -13.97
C GLU A 17 44.04 -20.88 -13.61
N ILE A 18 43.29 -19.89 -14.10
CA ILE A 18 41.83 -19.76 -13.85
C ILE A 18 41.07 -20.95 -14.45
N LEU A 19 41.37 -21.32 -15.69
CA LEU A 19 40.61 -22.36 -16.41
C LEU A 19 40.97 -23.79 -15.98
N ASN A 20 42.22 -24.02 -15.56
CA ASN A 20 42.71 -25.36 -15.18
C ASN A 20 42.66 -25.63 -13.67
N SER A 21 42.43 -24.60 -12.84
CA SER A 21 42.15 -24.79 -11.41
C SER A 21 40.69 -25.25 -11.20
N GLY A 22 40.41 -25.80 -10.01
CA GLY A 22 39.03 -26.05 -9.60
C GLY A 22 38.24 -24.74 -9.45
N ILE A 23 36.91 -24.83 -9.41
CA ILE A 23 36.05 -23.66 -9.18
C ILE A 23 36.38 -23.04 -7.81
N ASN A 24 36.96 -21.84 -7.83
CA ASN A 24 37.36 -21.11 -6.62
C ASN A 24 36.17 -20.43 -5.92
N HIS A 25 35.07 -20.20 -6.64
CA HIS A 25 33.87 -19.52 -6.14
C HIS A 25 32.63 -20.35 -6.49
N LYS A 26 32.05 -21.00 -5.47
CA LYS A 26 30.81 -21.77 -5.63
C LYS A 26 29.61 -20.84 -5.71
N ILE A 27 28.82 -20.95 -6.78
CA ILE A 27 27.67 -20.08 -7.03
C ILE A 27 26.54 -20.31 -6.02
N GLU A 28 26.46 -21.50 -5.44
CA GLU A 28 25.45 -21.87 -4.43
C GLU A 28 25.60 -21.07 -3.13
N ASN A 29 26.78 -20.48 -2.90
CA ASN A 29 27.06 -19.60 -1.76
C ASN A 29 26.74 -18.13 -2.05
N ASP A 30 26.26 -17.80 -3.25
CA ASP A 30 25.93 -16.44 -3.69
C ASP A 30 24.45 -16.39 -4.12
N PRO A 31 23.51 -16.17 -3.18
CA PRO A 31 22.08 -16.19 -3.46
C PRO A 31 21.71 -15.22 -4.59
N LEU A 32 20.74 -15.62 -5.42
CA LEU A 32 20.20 -14.72 -6.44
C LEU A 32 19.51 -13.53 -5.77
N GLU A 33 19.90 -12.32 -6.18
CA GLU A 33 19.29 -11.06 -5.70
C GLU A 33 18.46 -10.37 -6.79
N VAL A 34 18.82 -10.53 -8.06
CA VAL A 34 18.17 -9.90 -9.22
C VAL A 34 18.13 -10.88 -10.37
N TRP A 35 16.97 -11.01 -11.02
CA TRP A 35 16.88 -11.78 -12.26
C TRP A 35 17.54 -11.02 -13.41
N ASP A 36 18.36 -11.72 -14.21
CA ASP A 36 18.65 -11.22 -15.55
C ASP A 36 17.33 -11.23 -16.34
N LYS A 37 16.85 -10.04 -16.73
CA LYS A 37 15.54 -9.89 -17.39
C LYS A 37 15.41 -10.75 -18.64
N GLY A 38 16.47 -10.88 -19.44
CA GLY A 38 16.46 -11.68 -20.66
C GLY A 38 16.38 -13.18 -20.36
N VAL A 39 17.10 -13.65 -19.35
CA VAL A 39 17.00 -15.04 -18.87
C VAL A 39 15.61 -15.33 -18.32
N PHE A 40 15.05 -14.42 -17.53
CA PHE A 40 13.72 -14.58 -16.94
C PHE A 40 12.62 -14.67 -18.02
N ILE A 41 12.61 -13.76 -18.99
CA ILE A 41 11.68 -13.80 -20.13
C ILE A 41 11.81 -15.09 -20.92
N ASN A 42 13.04 -15.55 -21.19
CA ASN A 42 13.26 -16.81 -21.90
C ASN A 42 12.74 -18.01 -21.11
N GLU A 43 12.88 -18.01 -19.78
CA GLU A 43 12.37 -19.09 -18.95
C GLU A 43 10.84 -19.08 -18.87
N LEU A 44 10.20 -17.91 -18.75
CA LEU A 44 8.73 -17.78 -18.84
C LEU A 44 8.22 -18.37 -20.17
N LEU A 45 8.84 -17.97 -21.28
CA LEU A 45 8.47 -18.46 -22.61
C LEU A 45 8.65 -19.98 -22.73
N LYS A 46 9.78 -20.51 -22.24
CA LYS A 46 10.09 -21.94 -22.27
C LYS A 46 9.13 -22.77 -21.43
N GLN A 47 8.65 -22.22 -20.31
CA GLN A 47 7.64 -22.85 -19.47
C GLN A 47 6.21 -22.64 -19.99
N GLY A 48 6.04 -21.87 -21.08
CA GLY A 48 4.74 -21.53 -21.65
C GLY A 48 3.95 -20.51 -20.84
N ILE A 49 4.57 -19.84 -19.87
CA ILE A 49 3.99 -18.73 -19.12
C ILE A 49 4.07 -17.46 -19.99
N ALA A 50 3.39 -17.53 -21.13
CA ALA A 50 3.37 -16.52 -22.17
C ALA A 50 2.02 -16.57 -22.88
N LEU A 51 1.58 -15.44 -23.43
CA LEU A 51 0.37 -15.38 -24.22
C LEU A 51 0.56 -16.12 -25.55
N SER A 52 -0.46 -16.84 -26.01
CA SER A 52 -0.49 -17.46 -27.33
C SER A 52 -1.02 -16.51 -28.40
N THR A 53 -0.66 -16.80 -29.65
CA THR A 53 -1.10 -16.04 -30.83
C THR A 53 -1.64 -16.96 -31.91
N ASP A 54 -2.60 -16.46 -32.68
CA ASP A 54 -3.06 -17.10 -33.91
C ASP A 54 -2.01 -16.98 -35.04
N GLU A 55 -2.34 -17.52 -36.22
CA GLU A 55 -1.48 -17.48 -37.41
C GLU A 55 -1.24 -16.06 -37.95
N ASN A 56 -2.06 -15.08 -37.53
CA ASN A 56 -1.96 -13.67 -37.93
C ASN A 56 -1.17 -12.83 -36.91
N GLY A 57 -0.65 -13.47 -35.84
CA GLY A 57 0.06 -12.79 -34.75
C GLY A 57 -0.85 -12.05 -33.76
N SER A 58 -2.17 -12.25 -33.85
CA SER A 58 -3.13 -11.69 -32.89
C SER A 58 -3.23 -12.58 -31.65
N LEU A 59 -3.43 -11.98 -30.48
CA LEU A 59 -3.65 -12.73 -29.23
C LEU A 59 -4.93 -13.55 -29.33
N ASP A 60 -4.85 -14.84 -29.01
CA ASP A 60 -6.02 -15.74 -29.00
C ASP A 60 -6.73 -15.79 -27.63
N GLY A 61 -6.21 -15.05 -26.64
CA GLY A 61 -6.79 -14.95 -25.30
C GLY A 61 -6.37 -16.07 -24.34
N GLU A 62 -5.43 -16.94 -24.73
CA GLU A 62 -4.93 -18.05 -23.90
C GLU A 62 -3.46 -17.87 -23.49
N LEU A 63 -3.04 -18.68 -22.51
CA LEU A 63 -1.62 -18.91 -22.21
C LEU A 63 -1.16 -20.16 -22.96
N VAL A 64 0.11 -20.18 -23.38
CA VAL A 64 0.73 -21.37 -24.01
C VAL A 64 0.73 -22.56 -23.04
N ALA A 65 0.95 -22.31 -21.75
CA ALA A 65 0.92 -23.31 -20.71
C ALA A 65 -0.49 -23.58 -20.21
N ASN A 66 -0.76 -24.86 -19.91
CA ASN A 66 -1.97 -25.29 -19.21
C ASN A 66 -1.76 -25.43 -17.69
N LYS A 67 -0.50 -25.46 -17.23
CA LYS A 67 -0.12 -25.66 -15.83
C LYS A 67 1.05 -24.78 -15.42
N GLY A 68 1.13 -24.48 -14.13
CA GLY A 68 2.23 -23.73 -13.52
C GLY A 68 3.49 -24.55 -13.26
N LEU A 69 4.46 -23.91 -12.60
CA LEU A 69 5.73 -24.53 -12.23
C LEU A 69 5.52 -25.67 -11.22
N GLU A 70 6.20 -26.80 -11.42
CA GLU A 70 6.09 -27.95 -10.52
C GLU A 70 6.91 -27.76 -9.23
N LYS A 71 8.09 -27.15 -9.35
CA LYS A 71 9.08 -26.97 -8.29
C LYS A 71 9.72 -25.58 -8.35
N GLY A 72 10.14 -25.08 -7.21
CA GLY A 72 10.96 -23.88 -7.09
C GLY A 72 11.53 -23.72 -5.68
N SER A 73 12.12 -22.56 -5.41
CA SER A 73 12.56 -22.14 -4.07
C SER A 73 11.76 -20.91 -3.63
N TYR A 74 11.66 -20.67 -2.31
CA TYR A 74 10.98 -19.49 -1.79
C TYR A 74 11.58 -18.19 -2.35
N GLN A 75 12.91 -18.04 -2.26
CA GLN A 75 13.61 -16.85 -2.74
C GLN A 75 13.45 -16.64 -4.25
N GLY A 76 13.58 -17.72 -5.03
CA GLY A 76 13.40 -17.66 -6.48
C GLY A 76 11.99 -17.25 -6.87
N THR A 77 10.96 -17.77 -6.18
CA THR A 77 9.57 -17.39 -6.41
C THR A 77 9.27 -15.97 -5.95
N ARG A 78 9.77 -15.52 -4.78
CA ARG A 78 9.67 -14.12 -4.32
C ARG A 78 10.17 -13.16 -5.40
N LEU A 79 11.42 -13.37 -5.86
CA LEU A 79 12.02 -12.56 -6.92
C LEU A 79 11.28 -12.64 -8.26
N ALA A 80 10.77 -13.83 -8.62
CA ALA A 80 9.99 -13.99 -9.84
C ALA A 80 8.64 -13.26 -9.80
N LEU A 81 8.00 -13.19 -8.62
CA LEU A 81 6.77 -12.41 -8.42
C LEU A 81 7.03 -10.90 -8.53
N THR A 82 8.13 -10.41 -7.98
CA THR A 82 8.56 -9.01 -8.18
C THR A 82 8.83 -8.72 -9.66
N GLU A 83 9.59 -9.58 -10.34
CA GLU A 83 9.98 -9.34 -11.73
C GLU A 83 8.79 -9.39 -12.70
N ILE A 84 7.87 -10.35 -12.55
CA ILE A 84 6.67 -10.41 -13.41
C ILE A 84 5.75 -9.21 -13.18
N TYR A 85 5.65 -8.71 -11.95
CA TYR A 85 4.86 -7.53 -11.65
C TYR A 85 5.46 -6.28 -12.29
N SER A 86 6.78 -6.10 -12.20
CA SER A 86 7.49 -5.02 -12.88
C SER A 86 7.29 -5.07 -14.41
N ILE A 87 7.32 -6.26 -15.02
CA ILE A 87 7.01 -6.42 -16.45
C ILE A 87 5.56 -6.00 -16.76
N LEU A 88 4.61 -6.31 -15.88
CA LEU A 88 3.21 -5.91 -16.03
C LEU A 88 3.05 -4.38 -15.95
N GLU A 89 3.73 -3.72 -15.02
CA GLU A 89 3.74 -2.26 -14.91
C GLU A 89 4.36 -1.60 -16.15
N GLU A 90 5.49 -2.11 -16.64
CA GLU A 90 6.12 -1.64 -17.88
C GLU A 90 5.16 -1.79 -19.08
N ALA A 91 4.45 -2.92 -19.15
CA ALA A 91 3.44 -3.14 -20.19
C ALA A 91 2.23 -2.20 -20.03
N ALA A 92 1.82 -1.88 -18.80
CA ALA A 92 0.73 -0.94 -18.53
C ALA A 92 1.11 0.45 -19.00
N VAL A 93 2.30 0.94 -18.64
CA VAL A 93 2.84 2.23 -19.10
C VAL A 93 2.90 2.27 -20.63
N SER A 94 3.41 1.22 -21.28
CA SER A 94 3.46 1.14 -22.74
C SER A 94 2.06 1.17 -23.38
N HIS A 95 1.08 0.50 -22.77
CA HIS A 95 -0.30 0.51 -23.28
C HIS A 95 -0.93 1.90 -23.11
N PHE A 96 -0.78 2.51 -21.94
CA PHE A 96 -1.31 3.84 -21.63
C PHE A 96 -0.73 4.93 -22.54
N ASP A 97 0.54 4.82 -22.93
CA ASP A 97 1.15 5.66 -23.97
C ASP A 97 0.45 5.45 -25.33
N SER A 98 0.36 4.19 -25.77
CA SER A 98 -0.24 3.83 -27.07
C SER A 98 -1.71 4.24 -27.23
N ARG A 99 -2.43 4.38 -26.11
CA ARG A 99 -3.84 4.84 -26.05
C ARG A 99 -4.00 6.33 -25.83
N GLY A 100 -2.91 7.03 -25.56
CA GLY A 100 -2.96 8.43 -25.19
C GLY A 100 -3.56 8.70 -23.80
N PHE A 101 -3.59 7.73 -22.90
CA PHE A 101 -4.00 7.99 -21.52
C PHE A 101 -2.91 8.73 -20.73
N GLU A 102 -1.65 8.32 -20.90
CA GLU A 102 -0.50 8.94 -20.25
C GLU A 102 0.68 8.98 -21.24
N PRO A 103 0.74 9.97 -22.15
CA PRO A 103 1.78 10.04 -23.18
C PRO A 103 3.18 10.13 -22.57
N ILE A 104 4.08 9.26 -23.04
CA ILE A 104 5.50 9.31 -22.67
C ILE A 104 6.17 10.53 -23.30
N PHE A 105 5.87 10.78 -24.58
CA PHE A 105 6.30 12.00 -25.26
C PHE A 105 5.17 13.05 -25.23
N PRO A 106 5.45 14.30 -24.84
CA PRO A 106 4.42 15.33 -24.71
C PRO A 106 3.64 15.53 -26.01
N THR A 107 2.31 15.43 -25.93
CA THR A 107 1.39 15.65 -27.06
C THR A 107 0.33 16.64 -26.63
N GLN A 108 0.19 17.75 -27.35
CA GLN A 108 -0.84 18.74 -27.08
C GLN A 108 -2.21 18.18 -27.47
N ARG A 109 -3.20 18.26 -26.57
CA ARG A 109 -4.56 17.79 -26.86
C ARG A 109 -5.63 18.79 -26.43
N ASP A 110 -6.54 19.07 -27.34
CA ASP A 110 -7.73 19.86 -27.04
C ASP A 110 -8.65 19.11 -26.07
N LEU A 111 -9.37 19.84 -25.23
CA LEU A 111 -10.26 19.27 -24.22
C LEU A 111 -11.31 18.32 -24.82
N ALA A 112 -11.79 18.60 -26.03
CA ALA A 112 -12.73 17.72 -26.73
C ALA A 112 -12.12 16.34 -27.06
N VAL A 113 -10.84 16.32 -27.44
CA VAL A 113 -10.08 15.07 -27.68
C VAL A 113 -9.84 14.34 -26.36
N LYS A 114 -9.49 15.05 -25.28
CA LYS A 114 -9.37 14.42 -23.96
C LYS A 114 -10.70 13.82 -23.51
N LYS A 115 -11.82 14.50 -23.71
CA LYS A 115 -13.16 13.95 -23.40
C LYS A 115 -13.50 12.66 -24.16
N SER A 116 -12.96 12.44 -25.36
CA SER A 116 -13.16 11.18 -26.10
C SER A 116 -12.21 10.08 -25.63
N ILE A 117 -10.98 10.42 -25.24
CA ILE A 117 -9.97 9.48 -24.72
C ILE A 117 -10.34 9.01 -23.31
N TYR A 118 -10.53 9.94 -22.36
CA TYR A 118 -10.76 9.60 -20.96
C TYR A 118 -12.25 9.31 -20.74
N GLN A 119 -12.62 8.03 -20.82
CA GLN A 119 -13.97 7.56 -20.49
C GLN A 119 -14.03 6.92 -19.10
N TRP A 120 -15.19 6.98 -18.47
CA TRP A 120 -15.47 6.29 -17.22
C TRP A 120 -15.78 4.81 -17.46
N SER A 121 -15.30 3.94 -16.59
CA SER A 121 -15.76 2.56 -16.48
C SER A 121 -17.24 2.51 -16.05
N ASP A 122 -17.89 1.38 -16.31
CA ASP A 122 -19.31 1.17 -16.02
C ASP A 122 -19.58 0.40 -14.71
N GLY A 123 -18.51 0.04 -13.98
CA GLY A 123 -18.56 -0.71 -12.72
C GLY A 123 -18.87 -2.20 -12.86
N THR A 124 -19.00 -2.72 -14.09
CA THR A 124 -19.28 -4.16 -14.31
C THR A 124 -18.10 -5.08 -13.96
N ASP A 125 -16.90 -4.50 -13.83
CA ASP A 125 -15.68 -5.18 -13.39
C ASP A 125 -15.56 -5.27 -11.85
N GLY A 126 -16.53 -4.71 -11.12
CA GLY A 126 -16.62 -4.76 -9.66
C GLY A 126 -15.89 -3.63 -8.93
N TYR A 127 -15.24 -2.70 -9.64
CA TYR A 127 -14.54 -1.57 -9.02
C TYR A 127 -15.36 -0.27 -9.03
N PRO A 128 -15.03 0.70 -8.16
CA PRO A 128 -15.52 2.07 -8.26
C PRO A 128 -15.18 2.71 -9.61
N PRO A 129 -15.83 3.84 -10.00
CA PRO A 129 -15.58 4.50 -11.28
C PRO A 129 -14.10 4.84 -11.47
N HIS A 130 -13.54 4.43 -12.60
CA HIS A 130 -12.14 4.62 -12.95
C HIS A 130 -11.98 4.83 -14.46
N LEU A 131 -10.74 4.94 -14.96
CA LEU A 131 -10.50 5.07 -16.40
C LEU A 131 -10.90 3.79 -17.14
N LYS A 132 -11.72 3.89 -18.19
CA LYS A 132 -12.07 2.78 -19.08
C LYS A 132 -10.90 2.45 -20.01
N VAL A 133 -10.39 1.23 -19.93
CA VAL A 133 -9.22 0.75 -20.70
C VAL A 133 -9.60 -0.08 -21.95
N GLN A 134 -10.90 -0.19 -22.27
CA GLN A 134 -11.41 -1.10 -23.31
C GLN A 134 -11.30 -0.62 -24.78
N ASP A 135 -11.34 -1.60 -25.70
CA ASP A 135 -10.86 -1.53 -27.08
C ASP A 135 -11.93 -1.73 -28.19
N ASN A 136 -13.22 -1.72 -27.89
CA ASN A 136 -14.23 -2.14 -28.89
C ASN A 136 -14.69 -1.07 -29.89
N ASP A 137 -14.21 0.17 -29.82
CA ASP A 137 -14.57 1.19 -30.80
C ASP A 137 -13.37 1.55 -31.68
N GLU A 138 -13.27 0.90 -32.84
CA GLU A 138 -12.40 1.33 -33.96
C GLU A 138 -12.65 2.81 -34.36
N ASP A 139 -13.73 3.41 -33.87
CA ASP A 139 -14.15 4.79 -34.09
C ASP A 139 -13.58 5.82 -33.10
N ASN A 140 -12.95 5.41 -31.98
CA ASN A 140 -12.57 6.34 -30.90
C ASN A 140 -11.11 6.86 -30.93
N LEU A 141 -10.30 6.47 -31.92
CA LEU A 141 -8.99 7.12 -32.14
C LEU A 141 -9.21 8.51 -32.78
N PRO A 142 -8.65 9.61 -32.22
CA PRO A 142 -8.79 10.94 -32.81
C PRO A 142 -8.17 10.98 -34.21
N GLY A 143 -8.77 11.79 -35.10
CA GLY A 143 -8.48 11.78 -36.53
C GLY A 143 -7.08 12.26 -36.93
N ASP A 144 -6.35 12.90 -36.01
CA ASP A 144 -4.96 13.35 -36.14
C ASP A 144 -3.95 12.22 -35.87
N GLU A 145 -4.21 11.35 -34.89
CA GLU A 145 -3.41 10.13 -34.67
C GLU A 145 -3.65 9.09 -35.78
N ARG A 146 -4.84 9.03 -36.40
CA ARG A 146 -5.09 8.14 -37.56
C ARG A 146 -4.18 8.39 -38.77
N GLN A 147 -3.63 9.61 -38.93
CA GLN A 147 -2.86 10.01 -40.12
C GLN A 147 -1.34 9.90 -39.94
N ASN A 148 -0.84 9.82 -38.71
CA ASN A 148 0.61 9.87 -38.40
C ASN A 148 1.17 8.60 -37.73
N LEU A 149 0.37 7.55 -37.60
CA LEU A 149 0.88 6.24 -37.17
C LEU A 149 1.69 5.60 -38.32
N PRO A 150 2.89 5.05 -38.07
CA PRO A 150 3.63 4.28 -39.09
C PRO A 150 2.93 2.97 -39.49
N TRP A 151 1.85 2.59 -38.80
CA TRP A 151 0.95 1.48 -39.13
C TRP A 151 -0.47 2.00 -39.45
N LYS A 152 -1.12 1.40 -40.45
CA LYS A 152 -2.49 1.78 -40.84
C LYS A 152 -3.50 1.16 -39.84
N PRO A 153 -4.63 1.83 -39.54
CA PRO A 153 -5.78 1.17 -38.93
C PRO A 153 -6.20 -0.01 -39.83
N GLY A 154 -6.09 -1.24 -39.31
CA GLY A 154 -6.39 -2.47 -40.04
C GLY A 154 -5.19 -3.27 -40.60
N SER A 155 -3.93 -2.89 -40.32
CA SER A 155 -2.77 -3.76 -40.61
C SER A 155 -2.40 -4.60 -39.38
N GLU A 156 -2.40 -5.93 -39.56
CA GLU A 156 -1.81 -7.00 -38.73
C GLU A 156 -1.35 -6.56 -37.31
N LYS A 157 -2.24 -6.73 -36.33
CA LYS A 157 -2.00 -6.32 -34.93
C LYS A 157 -1.01 -7.29 -34.28
N VAL A 158 0.20 -6.84 -33.97
CA VAL A 158 0.97 -7.43 -32.86
C VAL A 158 0.18 -7.10 -31.59
N GLY A 159 -0.47 -8.10 -31.00
CA GLY A 159 -1.36 -7.85 -29.86
C GLY A 159 -0.59 -7.40 -28.62
N VAL A 160 -1.06 -6.32 -27.99
CA VAL A 160 -0.56 -5.87 -26.68
C VAL A 160 -1.42 -6.52 -25.60
N ILE A 161 -0.80 -6.90 -24.47
CA ILE A 161 -1.42 -7.63 -23.35
C ILE A 161 -2.79 -7.02 -22.96
N PHE A 162 -2.90 -5.68 -22.84
CA PHE A 162 -4.11 -4.95 -22.45
C PHE A 162 -5.22 -4.84 -23.53
N ASN A 163 -5.07 -5.43 -24.72
CA ASN A 163 -6.09 -5.38 -25.79
C ASN A 163 -7.15 -6.50 -25.68
N LEU A 164 -7.04 -7.41 -24.72
CA LEU A 164 -8.02 -8.46 -24.46
C LEU A 164 -9.27 -7.89 -23.75
N GLN A 165 -10.42 -8.58 -23.84
CA GLN A 165 -11.59 -8.19 -23.02
C GLN A 165 -11.18 -8.14 -21.55
N GLU A 166 -11.55 -7.07 -20.83
CA GLU A 166 -11.03 -6.81 -19.49
C GLU A 166 -11.13 -8.02 -18.54
N THR A 167 -12.24 -8.75 -18.58
CA THR A 167 -12.49 -9.93 -17.76
C THR A 167 -11.62 -11.12 -18.15
N GLU A 168 -11.49 -11.42 -19.44
CA GLU A 168 -10.59 -12.47 -19.94
C GLU A 168 -9.13 -12.12 -19.62
N PHE A 169 -8.77 -10.85 -19.78
CA PHE A 169 -7.46 -10.31 -19.49
C PHE A 169 -7.03 -10.43 -18.02
N VAL A 170 -7.88 -9.96 -17.09
CA VAL A 170 -7.68 -10.13 -15.63
C VAL A 170 -7.39 -11.59 -15.31
N GLN A 171 -8.21 -12.49 -15.84
CA GLN A 171 -8.13 -13.92 -15.56
C GLN A 171 -6.79 -14.50 -16.04
N ARG A 172 -6.32 -14.12 -17.25
CA ARG A 172 -5.07 -14.64 -17.80
C ARG A 172 -3.82 -14.11 -17.11
N ILE A 173 -3.77 -12.83 -16.71
CA ILE A 173 -2.64 -12.32 -15.93
C ILE A 173 -2.60 -12.96 -14.55
N ALA A 174 -3.74 -13.02 -13.85
CA ALA A 174 -3.82 -13.68 -12.55
C ALA A 174 -3.43 -15.16 -12.67
N GLN A 175 -3.82 -15.83 -13.76
CA GLN A 175 -3.40 -17.20 -14.08
C GLN A 175 -1.87 -17.28 -14.31
N ALA A 176 -1.27 -16.39 -15.08
CA ALA A 176 0.17 -16.37 -15.33
C ALA A 176 0.98 -16.20 -14.03
N VAL A 177 0.54 -15.30 -13.14
CA VAL A 177 1.16 -15.12 -11.83
C VAL A 177 0.95 -16.34 -10.94
N SER A 178 -0.24 -16.95 -10.96
CA SER A 178 -0.47 -18.21 -10.25
C SER A 178 0.44 -19.34 -10.73
N PHE A 179 0.86 -19.31 -12.01
CA PHE A 179 1.75 -20.31 -12.60
C PHE A 179 3.21 -20.14 -12.17
N ILE A 180 3.62 -18.91 -11.82
CA ILE A 180 4.94 -18.63 -11.25
C ILE A 180 5.06 -19.19 -9.83
N ILE A 181 3.95 -19.26 -9.07
CA ILE A 181 3.94 -19.87 -7.73
C ILE A 181 3.96 -21.40 -7.89
N PRO A 182 5.05 -22.09 -7.52
CA PRO A 182 5.14 -23.51 -7.79
C PRO A 182 4.10 -24.34 -7.05
N LYS A 183 3.86 -25.55 -7.53
CA LYS A 183 3.04 -26.54 -6.82
C LYS A 183 3.69 -26.91 -5.48
N THR A 184 5.00 -27.10 -5.47
CA THR A 184 5.81 -27.41 -4.28
C THR A 184 7.12 -26.62 -4.29
N ILE A 185 7.64 -26.31 -3.12
CA ILE A 185 8.98 -25.72 -2.96
C ILE A 185 9.77 -26.51 -1.91
N GLU A 186 11.10 -26.38 -1.95
CA GLU A 186 11.94 -26.83 -0.83
C GLU A 186 11.61 -26.01 0.42
N HIS A 187 11.44 -26.68 1.56
CA HIS A 187 10.99 -26.03 2.80
C HIS A 187 12.12 -25.72 3.77
N GLU A 188 13.28 -26.38 3.64
CA GLU A 188 14.43 -26.15 4.50
C GLU A 188 15.02 -24.75 4.25
N GLY A 189 15.34 -24.03 5.33
CA GLY A 189 15.99 -22.72 5.25
C GLY A 189 15.08 -21.56 4.83
N ASN A 190 13.78 -21.63 5.15
CA ASN A 190 12.80 -20.60 4.75
C ASN A 190 12.13 -19.91 5.96
N PRO A 191 11.62 -18.67 5.78
CA PRO A 191 11.10 -17.86 6.89
C PRO A 191 9.85 -18.43 7.58
N TYR A 192 9.06 -19.23 6.86
CA TYR A 192 7.84 -19.83 7.39
C TYR A 192 8.07 -21.21 8.03
N GLN A 193 9.27 -21.80 7.92
CA GLN A 193 9.50 -23.21 8.24
C GLN A 193 9.12 -23.55 9.69
N GLY A 194 9.47 -22.68 10.64
CA GLY A 194 9.23 -22.89 12.06
C GLY A 194 9.89 -24.18 12.60
N PRO A 195 9.22 -24.99 13.43
CA PRO A 195 7.77 -24.99 13.65
C PRO A 195 7.27 -24.04 14.76
N THR A 196 8.17 -23.41 15.53
CA THR A 196 7.77 -22.49 16.61
C THR A 196 7.87 -21.02 16.20
N ILE A 197 7.26 -20.14 17.00
CA ILE A 197 7.43 -18.68 16.83
C ILE A 197 8.91 -18.30 17.02
N ALA A 198 9.60 -18.92 17.98
CA ALA A 198 11.02 -18.66 18.22
C ALA A 198 11.92 -19.05 17.03
N ASP A 199 11.58 -20.12 16.30
CA ASP A 199 12.34 -20.54 15.12
C ASP A 199 12.23 -19.51 13.98
N VAL A 200 11.02 -18.98 13.74
CA VAL A 200 10.81 -17.96 12.70
C VAL A 200 11.35 -16.59 13.12
N GLU A 201 11.32 -16.25 14.42
CA GLU A 201 12.00 -15.06 14.97
C GLU A 201 13.52 -15.15 14.75
N LYS A 202 14.11 -16.32 15.03
CA LYS A 202 15.54 -16.56 14.81
C LYS A 202 15.89 -16.45 13.34
N TYR A 203 15.13 -17.12 12.46
CA TYR A 203 15.34 -17.01 11.01
C TYR A 203 15.28 -15.56 10.56
N ASN A 204 14.26 -14.81 10.98
CA ASN A 204 14.12 -13.40 10.61
C ASN A 204 15.38 -12.61 10.97
N LYS A 205 15.80 -12.66 12.24
CA LYS A 205 16.97 -11.90 12.73
C LYS A 205 18.27 -12.28 12.05
N ASP A 206 18.48 -13.58 11.77
CA ASP A 206 19.67 -14.08 11.09
C ASP A 206 19.76 -13.58 9.64
N ASN A 207 18.64 -13.18 9.03
CA ASN A 207 18.54 -12.75 7.63
C ASN A 207 18.25 -11.24 7.47
N LEU A 208 18.14 -10.46 8.55
CA LEU A 208 17.99 -9.01 8.45
C LEU A 208 19.29 -8.33 7.96
N PRO A 209 19.22 -7.30 7.12
CA PRO A 209 20.38 -6.54 6.69
C PRO A 209 21.06 -5.81 7.86
N ASN A 210 22.40 -5.71 7.84
CA ASN A 210 23.20 -5.11 8.93
C ASN A 210 22.98 -3.57 9.02
N PRO A 211 22.64 -3.03 10.21
CA PRO A 211 22.40 -1.60 10.43
C PRO A 211 23.56 -0.68 9.99
N GLU A 212 24.83 -1.07 10.22
CA GLU A 212 25.99 -0.20 10.02
C GLU A 212 26.38 -0.03 8.53
N THR A 213 26.09 -1.03 7.69
CA THR A 213 26.38 -0.98 6.25
C THR A 213 25.26 -0.35 5.43
N ALA A 214 24.05 -0.23 5.99
CA ALA A 214 22.92 0.44 5.36
C ALA A 214 22.98 1.99 5.47
N SER A 215 24.02 2.53 6.09
CA SER A 215 24.13 3.97 6.46
C SER A 215 25.09 4.80 5.61
N LYS A 216 25.92 4.24 4.71
CA LYS A 216 26.96 5.03 4.02
C LYS A 216 26.67 5.26 2.54
N ASN A 217 26.03 6.39 2.25
CA ASN A 217 26.18 7.09 0.98
C ASN A 217 27.53 7.82 0.98
N GLY A 218 28.52 7.32 0.22
CA GLY A 218 29.73 8.08 -0.11
C GLY A 218 31.02 7.27 -0.12
N VAL A 219 31.58 7.12 -1.32
CA VAL A 219 32.94 6.64 -1.67
C VAL A 219 33.20 5.14 -1.43
N PHE A 220 33.12 4.36 -2.51
CA PHE A 220 33.36 2.91 -2.51
C PHE A 220 34.80 2.58 -2.86
N SER A 221 35.49 1.91 -1.95
CA SER A 221 36.76 1.22 -2.22
C SER A 221 36.73 -0.16 -1.54
N ASN A 222 36.03 -1.13 -2.15
CA ASN A 222 36.27 -2.59 -2.11
C ASN A 222 35.04 -3.38 -2.62
N GLN A 223 35.26 -4.55 -3.22
CA GLN A 223 34.25 -5.37 -3.89
C GLN A 223 33.08 -5.84 -2.99
N ASP A 224 33.27 -5.96 -1.66
CA ASP A 224 32.18 -6.26 -0.72
C ASP A 224 31.17 -5.11 -0.55
N SER A 225 31.56 -3.88 -0.89
CA SER A 225 30.70 -2.70 -0.78
C SER A 225 29.79 -2.48 -2.00
N GLU A 226 30.12 -3.09 -3.14
CA GLU A 226 29.26 -3.07 -4.35
C GLU A 226 28.12 -4.11 -4.28
N LYS A 227 28.33 -5.26 -3.63
CA LYS A 227 27.25 -6.24 -3.34
C LYS A 227 26.16 -5.63 -2.47
N LYS A 228 26.54 -4.89 -1.43
CA LYS A 228 25.61 -4.32 -0.42
C LYS A 228 24.87 -3.07 -0.89
N ALA A 229 25.41 -2.34 -1.88
CA ALA A 229 24.72 -1.19 -2.46
C ALA A 229 23.49 -1.57 -3.30
N ARG A 230 23.43 -2.81 -3.83
CA ARG A 230 22.31 -3.30 -4.65
C ARG A 230 21.08 -3.68 -3.82
N GLN A 231 21.26 -4.26 -2.64
CA GLN A 231 20.17 -4.49 -1.66
C GLN A 231 19.48 -3.19 -1.21
N SER A 232 20.19 -2.04 -1.25
CA SER A 232 19.64 -0.74 -0.77
C SER A 232 18.75 0.00 -1.77
N LYS A 233 18.71 -0.40 -3.05
CA LYS A 233 17.94 0.33 -4.08
C LYS A 233 16.45 -0.05 -4.12
N ASN A 234 16.11 -1.24 -3.64
CA ASN A 234 14.75 -1.78 -3.61
C ASN A 234 14.34 -2.10 -2.16
N ALA A 235 14.74 -1.27 -1.21
CA ALA A 235 14.35 -1.42 0.18
C ALA A 235 13.33 -0.33 0.56
N ASP A 236 12.49 -0.63 1.53
CA ASP A 236 11.61 0.36 2.15
C ASP A 236 12.44 1.43 2.92
N ILE A 237 11.77 2.40 3.56
CA ILE A 237 12.48 3.49 4.27
C ILE A 237 13.34 2.94 5.43
N MET A 238 12.96 1.80 6.01
CA MET A 238 13.69 1.11 7.08
C MET A 238 14.75 0.13 6.55
N LYS A 239 15.06 0.22 5.26
CA LYS A 239 16.20 -0.43 4.60
C LYS A 239 16.10 -1.95 4.63
N GLY A 240 14.89 -2.48 4.46
CA GLY A 240 14.64 -3.93 4.39
C GLY A 240 14.74 -4.63 5.74
N ARG A 241 14.63 -3.87 6.83
CA ARG A 241 14.41 -4.38 8.17
C ARG A 241 12.91 -4.48 8.44
N ASN A 242 12.54 -5.19 9.50
CA ASN A 242 11.14 -5.29 9.91
C ASN A 242 11.00 -5.31 11.43
N ILE A 243 9.77 -5.15 11.91
CA ILE A 243 9.45 -5.06 13.34
C ILE A 243 9.92 -6.28 14.15
N GLY A 244 10.14 -7.44 13.49
CA GLY A 244 10.71 -8.64 14.10
C GLY A 244 12.17 -8.51 14.55
N GLU A 245 12.82 -7.37 14.28
CA GLU A 245 14.10 -7.00 14.90
C GLU A 245 14.00 -6.82 16.41
N HIS A 246 12.82 -6.43 16.91
CA HIS A 246 12.56 -6.21 18.33
C HIS A 246 12.13 -7.52 19.00
N ASP A 247 12.81 -7.91 20.09
CA ASP A 247 12.46 -9.12 20.86
C ASP A 247 11.03 -9.09 21.44
N ASP A 248 10.48 -7.90 21.62
CA ASP A 248 9.17 -7.60 22.18
C ASP A 248 8.18 -7.08 21.12
N TRP A 249 8.34 -7.45 19.84
CA TRP A 249 7.42 -7.08 18.74
C TRP A 249 5.93 -7.37 19.05
N TYR A 250 5.67 -8.34 19.92
CA TYR A 250 4.33 -8.73 20.38
C TYR A 250 3.81 -7.93 21.57
N SER A 251 4.54 -6.94 22.08
CA SER A 251 4.16 -6.19 23.27
C SER A 251 2.90 -5.33 23.05
N ASP A 252 2.24 -4.96 24.14
CA ASP A 252 1.10 -4.03 24.14
C ASP A 252 1.50 -2.67 23.57
N ALA A 253 2.68 -2.18 23.96
CA ALA A 253 3.22 -0.91 23.50
C ALA A 253 3.40 -0.90 21.97
N ARG A 254 4.08 -1.90 21.38
CA ARG A 254 4.32 -1.93 19.93
C ARG A 254 3.07 -2.27 19.12
N PHE A 255 2.14 -3.03 19.69
CA PHE A 255 0.83 -3.24 19.07
C PHE A 255 0.02 -1.93 19.01
N ALA A 256 -0.15 -1.24 20.12
CA ALA A 256 -0.91 0.00 20.17
C ALA A 256 -0.24 1.12 19.35
N GLN A 257 1.09 1.22 19.39
CA GLN A 257 1.84 2.25 18.67
C GLN A 257 1.61 2.19 17.14
N GLN A 258 1.33 1.01 16.57
CA GLN A 258 1.00 0.88 15.15
C GLN A 258 -0.26 1.66 14.74
N HIS A 259 -1.19 1.92 15.66
CA HIS A 259 -2.37 2.75 15.38
C HIS A 259 -2.07 4.25 15.31
N LEU A 260 -0.86 4.68 15.71
CA LEU A 260 -0.41 6.07 15.69
C LEU A 260 0.73 6.31 14.69
N SER A 261 1.61 5.34 14.47
CA SER A 261 2.80 5.47 13.60
C SER A 261 3.06 4.26 12.70
N GLY A 262 2.11 3.31 12.63
CA GLY A 262 2.14 2.22 11.66
C GLY A 262 1.65 2.66 10.29
N VAL A 263 1.35 1.69 9.43
CA VAL A 263 0.84 1.92 8.06
C VAL A 263 -0.63 2.35 8.00
N ASN A 264 -1.39 2.23 9.09
CA ASN A 264 -2.76 2.74 9.19
C ASN A 264 -2.92 3.68 10.40
N PRO A 265 -2.27 4.86 10.38
CA PRO A 265 -2.26 5.78 11.51
C PRO A 265 -3.46 6.73 11.53
N SER A 266 -4.40 6.65 10.58
CA SER A 266 -5.40 7.70 10.30
C SER A 266 -6.85 7.26 10.54
N THR A 267 -7.05 6.19 11.31
CA THR A 267 -8.37 5.58 11.50
C THR A 267 -8.78 5.33 12.95
N ILE A 268 -7.84 5.37 13.89
CA ILE A 268 -8.16 5.40 15.33
C ILE A 268 -8.90 6.69 15.67
N GLU A 269 -9.92 6.62 16.52
CA GLU A 269 -10.76 7.76 16.89
C GLU A 269 -11.20 7.71 18.36
N THR A 270 -11.75 8.80 18.87
CA THR A 270 -12.33 8.87 20.22
C THR A 270 -13.48 7.87 20.34
N ALA A 271 -13.48 7.07 21.40
CA ALA A 271 -14.52 6.06 21.62
C ALA A 271 -15.89 6.72 21.84
N PRO A 272 -16.91 6.40 21.02
CA PRO A 272 -18.28 6.87 21.25
C PRO A 272 -18.83 6.40 22.60
N ALA A 273 -19.64 7.25 23.26
CA ALA A 273 -20.14 6.97 24.61
C ALA A 273 -20.98 5.67 24.70
N ASP A 274 -21.76 5.34 23.66
CA ASP A 274 -22.53 4.11 23.58
C ASP A 274 -21.65 2.86 23.45
N LYS A 275 -20.52 2.97 22.73
CA LYS A 275 -19.50 1.91 22.69
C LYS A 275 -18.85 1.72 24.06
N VAL A 276 -18.47 2.81 24.73
CA VAL A 276 -17.88 2.76 26.08
C VAL A 276 -18.85 2.09 27.06
N GLU A 277 -20.14 2.47 27.05
CA GLU A 277 -21.17 1.85 27.89
C GLU A 277 -21.31 0.35 27.64
N ALA A 278 -21.26 -0.09 26.38
CA ALA A 278 -21.28 -1.52 26.05
C ALA A 278 -20.09 -2.26 26.68
N TYR A 279 -18.88 -1.71 26.64
CA TYR A 279 -17.71 -2.32 27.28
C TYR A 279 -17.75 -2.26 28.81
N VAL A 280 -18.35 -1.23 29.42
CA VAL A 280 -18.62 -1.19 30.87
C VAL A 280 -19.53 -2.36 31.28
N VAL A 281 -20.60 -2.59 30.51
CA VAL A 281 -21.53 -3.72 30.74
C VAL A 281 -20.82 -5.07 30.57
N GLU A 282 -19.99 -5.21 29.54
CA GLU A 282 -19.24 -6.45 29.30
C GLU A 282 -18.19 -6.71 30.38
N ALA A 283 -17.43 -5.69 30.82
CA ALA A 283 -16.51 -5.80 31.94
C ALA A 283 -17.22 -6.22 33.23
N LYS A 284 -18.42 -5.67 33.49
CA LYS A 284 -19.27 -6.07 34.62
C LYS A 284 -19.70 -7.53 34.54
N LYS A 285 -20.07 -8.03 33.35
CA LYS A 285 -20.46 -9.43 33.14
C LYS A 285 -19.32 -10.40 33.42
N GLN A 286 -18.10 -10.00 33.08
CA GLN A 286 -16.87 -10.76 33.36
C GLN A 286 -16.34 -10.57 34.80
N GLY A 287 -16.95 -9.68 35.61
CA GLY A 287 -16.55 -9.44 37.00
C GLY A 287 -15.26 -8.60 37.15
N LEU A 288 -14.92 -7.79 36.14
CA LEU A 288 -13.67 -7.02 36.07
C LEU A 288 -13.87 -5.58 36.59
N GLU A 289 -14.04 -5.42 37.90
CA GLU A 289 -14.39 -4.12 38.51
C GLU A 289 -13.35 -3.01 38.26
N GLN A 290 -12.06 -3.33 38.17
CA GLN A 290 -11.02 -2.32 37.92
C GLN A 290 -11.10 -1.78 36.48
N VAL A 291 -11.26 -2.66 35.49
CA VAL A 291 -11.45 -2.29 34.08
C VAL A 291 -12.75 -1.49 33.91
N LYS A 292 -13.83 -1.97 34.51
CA LYS A 292 -15.12 -1.30 34.49
C LYS A 292 -14.99 0.14 35.02
N LYS A 293 -14.31 0.33 36.15
CA LYS A 293 -14.08 1.67 36.71
C LYS A 293 -13.26 2.55 35.77
N LEU A 294 -12.19 2.02 35.16
CA LEU A 294 -11.40 2.74 34.16
C LEU A 294 -12.27 3.22 33.00
N LEU A 295 -13.16 2.37 32.50
CA LEU A 295 -14.08 2.72 31.42
C LEU A 295 -15.17 3.72 31.86
N GLU A 296 -15.69 3.62 33.08
CA GLU A 296 -16.63 4.59 33.68
C GLU A 296 -15.98 5.97 33.90
N ASP A 297 -14.69 6.01 34.25
CA ASP A 297 -13.92 7.25 34.39
C ASP A 297 -13.74 7.95 33.02
N GLY A 298 -13.72 7.19 31.92
CA GLY A 298 -13.90 7.69 30.55
C GLY A 298 -12.78 8.58 30.02
N GLN A 299 -11.62 8.60 30.67
CA GLN A 299 -10.51 9.49 30.29
C GLN A 299 -9.80 8.99 29.04
N ASP A 300 -9.87 9.78 27.97
CA ASP A 300 -9.10 9.61 26.73
C ASP A 300 -9.17 8.20 26.13
N LEU A 301 -10.39 7.64 26.16
CA LEU A 301 -10.68 6.36 25.54
C LEU A 301 -10.75 6.51 24.03
N LEU A 302 -9.95 5.70 23.33
CA LEU A 302 -9.94 5.62 21.88
C LEU A 302 -10.45 4.26 21.42
N ILE A 303 -10.94 4.20 20.19
CA ILE A 303 -11.45 3.00 19.55
C ILE A 303 -10.86 2.85 18.15
N GLN A 304 -10.56 1.60 17.81
CA GLN A 304 -10.34 1.18 16.44
C GLN A 304 -11.44 0.18 16.08
N ASP A 305 -12.44 0.64 15.32
CA ASP A 305 -13.65 -0.13 15.02
C ASP A 305 -13.60 -0.73 13.60
N TYR A 306 -13.52 -2.06 13.52
CA TYR A 306 -13.60 -2.82 12.26
C TYR A 306 -14.95 -3.56 12.09
N SER A 307 -15.91 -3.31 12.97
CA SER A 307 -17.24 -3.96 12.93
C SER A 307 -17.99 -3.71 11.62
N TYR A 308 -17.63 -2.65 10.90
CA TYR A 308 -18.24 -2.28 9.62
C TYR A 308 -18.03 -3.33 8.52
N PHE A 309 -17.07 -4.26 8.64
CA PHE A 309 -16.86 -5.33 7.65
C PHE A 309 -18.12 -6.16 7.37
N ARG A 310 -18.98 -6.39 8.38
CA ARG A 310 -20.26 -7.09 8.19
C ARG A 310 -21.23 -6.27 7.35
N LYS A 311 -21.31 -4.95 7.61
CA LYS A 311 -22.12 -4.03 6.82
C LYS A 311 -21.61 -3.92 5.37
N ALA A 312 -20.29 -3.87 5.20
CA ALA A 312 -19.63 -3.80 3.89
C ALA A 312 -19.92 -5.04 3.05
N THR A 313 -19.71 -6.23 3.60
CA THR A 313 -19.85 -7.51 2.88
C THR A 313 -21.30 -8.02 2.79
N GLY A 314 -22.17 -7.58 3.70
CA GLY A 314 -23.52 -8.12 3.89
C GLY A 314 -23.54 -9.48 4.62
N ILE A 315 -22.43 -9.91 5.20
CA ILE A 315 -22.35 -11.15 5.99
C ILE A 315 -23.08 -10.94 7.31
N LYS A 316 -24.09 -11.77 7.59
CA LYS A 316 -24.96 -11.66 8.76
C LYS A 316 -24.23 -11.98 10.05
N ASP A 317 -24.71 -11.43 11.16
CA ASP A 317 -24.16 -11.65 12.50
C ASP A 317 -24.02 -13.13 12.84
N ASP A 318 -24.87 -14.05 12.35
CA ASP A 318 -24.79 -15.49 12.62
C ASP A 318 -23.80 -16.26 11.71
N GLN A 319 -23.19 -15.60 10.74
CA GLN A 319 -22.22 -16.16 9.79
C GLN A 319 -20.77 -15.75 10.12
N ILE A 320 -19.81 -16.60 9.75
CA ILE A 320 -18.38 -16.34 9.89
C ILE A 320 -17.79 -15.79 8.58
N PHE A 321 -16.72 -15.02 8.68
CA PHE A 321 -15.86 -14.74 7.52
C PHE A 321 -14.97 -15.93 7.25
N GLN A 322 -15.06 -16.50 6.04
CA GLN A 322 -14.26 -17.65 5.66
C GLN A 322 -13.93 -17.59 4.17
N ASN A 323 -12.65 -17.71 3.87
CA ASN A 323 -12.15 -17.92 2.52
C ASN A 323 -11.71 -19.36 2.31
N ARG A 324 -12.40 -20.09 1.43
CA ARG A 324 -12.01 -21.42 1.00
C ARG A 324 -11.00 -21.35 -0.14
N ILE A 325 -9.75 -21.61 0.17
CA ILE A 325 -8.67 -21.70 -0.82
C ILE A 325 -8.80 -23.05 -1.52
N LEU A 326 -9.21 -23.04 -2.78
CA LEU A 326 -9.45 -24.23 -3.57
C LEU A 326 -8.13 -24.71 -4.18
N GLU A 327 -7.84 -26.01 -4.08
CA GLU A 327 -6.79 -26.63 -4.89
C GLU A 327 -7.31 -26.75 -6.33
N ILE A 328 -6.49 -26.30 -7.28
CA ILE A 328 -6.81 -26.27 -8.71
C ILE A 328 -5.92 -27.30 -9.43
N ASP A 329 -6.49 -28.05 -10.38
CA ASP A 329 -5.78 -29.01 -11.22
C ASP A 329 -5.12 -28.36 -12.46
N ASP A 330 -4.39 -29.16 -13.24
CA ASP A 330 -3.73 -28.74 -14.48
C ASP A 330 -4.70 -28.28 -15.59
N LYS A 331 -6.02 -28.35 -15.37
CA LYS A 331 -7.06 -27.87 -16.28
C LYS A 331 -7.81 -26.66 -15.71
N GLN A 332 -7.25 -26.01 -14.68
CA GLN A 332 -7.86 -24.89 -13.98
C GLN A 332 -9.20 -25.22 -13.30
N LYS A 333 -9.39 -26.48 -12.89
CA LYS A 333 -10.62 -26.93 -12.21
C LYS A 333 -10.36 -27.24 -10.74
N PRO A 334 -11.29 -26.91 -9.83
CA PRO A 334 -11.19 -27.32 -8.43
C PRO A 334 -11.10 -28.83 -8.28
N THR A 335 -10.11 -29.33 -7.54
CA THR A 335 -9.93 -30.77 -7.24
C THR A 335 -10.94 -31.29 -6.22
N GLY A 336 -11.64 -30.37 -5.53
CA GLY A 336 -12.49 -30.65 -4.37
C GLY A 336 -11.76 -30.53 -3.03
N LYS A 337 -10.43 -30.43 -3.01
CA LYS A 337 -9.69 -30.11 -1.79
C LYS A 337 -9.67 -28.60 -1.56
N SER A 338 -9.77 -28.20 -0.30
CA SER A 338 -9.67 -26.81 0.09
C SER A 338 -9.14 -26.65 1.50
N VAL A 339 -8.47 -25.53 1.75
CA VAL A 339 -8.06 -25.09 3.09
C VAL A 339 -8.67 -23.73 3.37
N SER A 340 -8.89 -23.38 4.64
CA SER A 340 -9.65 -22.18 5.00
C SER A 340 -8.79 -21.09 5.62
N ARG A 341 -9.05 -19.84 5.26
CA ARG A 341 -8.57 -18.65 5.97
C ARG A 341 -9.76 -17.91 6.58
N TYR A 342 -9.56 -17.25 7.70
CA TYR A 342 -10.63 -16.59 8.44
C TYR A 342 -10.26 -15.14 8.74
N ALA A 343 -11.23 -14.25 8.60
CA ALA A 343 -11.13 -12.84 8.98
C ALA A 343 -12.06 -12.57 10.18
N ALA A 344 -11.97 -11.37 10.74
CA ALA A 344 -12.79 -10.98 11.87
C ALA A 344 -13.10 -9.48 11.86
N ALA A 345 -14.33 -9.10 12.21
CA ALA A 345 -14.73 -7.70 12.33
C ALA A 345 -14.41 -7.20 13.75
N SER A 346 -13.11 -7.09 14.05
CA SER A 346 -12.60 -6.80 15.39
C SER A 346 -13.01 -5.40 15.89
N ILE A 347 -12.99 -5.19 17.21
CA ILE A 347 -12.97 -3.85 17.80
C ILE A 347 -11.89 -3.83 18.88
N VAL A 348 -11.07 -2.78 18.89
CA VAL A 348 -10.06 -2.55 19.93
C VAL A 348 -10.36 -1.26 20.67
N VAL A 349 -10.34 -1.31 22.00
CA VAL A 349 -10.47 -0.14 22.88
C VAL A 349 -9.11 0.15 23.51
N PHE A 350 -8.73 1.42 23.51
CA PHE A 350 -7.48 1.91 24.07
C PHE A 350 -7.72 3.03 25.09
N GLN A 351 -6.72 3.28 25.92
CA GLN A 351 -6.61 4.52 26.68
C GLN A 351 -5.33 5.24 26.25
N LEU A 352 -5.43 6.53 25.93
CA LEU A 352 -4.25 7.37 25.69
C LEU A 352 -3.83 8.04 27.01
N HIS A 353 -2.66 7.68 27.51
CA HIS A 353 -2.12 8.24 28.75
C HIS A 353 -1.49 9.61 28.51
N GLN A 354 -1.45 10.43 29.58
CA GLN A 354 -0.93 11.80 29.53
C GLN A 354 0.56 11.89 29.18
N ASP A 355 1.32 10.80 29.35
CA ASP A 355 2.73 10.72 28.96
C ASP A 355 2.94 10.40 27.47
N GLY A 356 1.86 10.18 26.72
CA GLY A 356 1.83 9.86 25.31
C GLY A 356 1.63 8.38 24.98
N ARG A 357 1.74 7.47 25.96
CA ARG A 357 1.62 6.02 25.67
C ARG A 357 0.16 5.63 25.44
N LEU A 358 -0.10 5.00 24.30
CA LEU A 358 -1.38 4.38 23.99
C LEU A 358 -1.40 2.95 24.55
N HIS A 359 -2.40 2.62 25.37
CA HIS A 359 -2.51 1.30 26.02
C HIS A 359 -3.76 0.55 25.55
N PRO A 360 -3.65 -0.71 25.07
CA PRO A 360 -4.80 -1.49 24.65
C PRO A 360 -5.53 -2.10 25.86
N ILE A 361 -6.83 -1.80 26.00
CA ILE A 361 -7.66 -2.18 27.15
C ILE A 361 -8.51 -3.42 26.86
N ALA A 362 -9.11 -3.48 25.67
CA ALA A 362 -10.03 -4.57 25.31
C ALA A 362 -9.96 -4.89 23.83
N ILE A 363 -10.15 -6.16 23.50
CA ILE A 363 -10.30 -6.63 22.11
C ILE A 363 -11.54 -7.51 22.02
N THR A 364 -12.48 -7.11 21.17
CA THR A 364 -13.55 -7.97 20.69
C THR A 364 -13.07 -8.64 19.40
N LEU A 365 -13.00 -9.98 19.38
CA LEU A 365 -12.43 -10.72 18.25
C LEU A 365 -13.22 -10.51 16.96
N ASP A 366 -14.53 -10.71 17.01
CA ASP A 366 -15.44 -10.53 15.89
C ASP A 366 -16.75 -9.95 16.42
N TYR A 367 -17.05 -8.70 16.08
CA TYR A 367 -18.25 -8.01 16.51
C TYR A 367 -19.47 -8.48 15.71
N ARG A 368 -20.47 -9.07 16.39
CA ARG A 368 -21.64 -9.75 15.79
C ARG A 368 -22.93 -9.06 16.20
N GLY A 369 -22.98 -7.74 15.96
CA GLY A 369 -24.11 -6.87 16.26
C GLY A 369 -24.17 -6.35 17.71
N SER A 370 -23.64 -7.11 18.68
CA SER A 370 -23.56 -6.75 20.10
C SER A 370 -22.45 -7.53 20.81
N LEU A 371 -21.87 -6.99 21.88
CA LEU A 371 -20.86 -7.71 22.69
C LEU A 371 -21.38 -9.04 23.25
N ASP A 372 -22.67 -9.14 23.58
CA ASP A 372 -23.36 -10.36 24.06
C ASP A 372 -23.29 -11.56 23.09
N LYS A 373 -23.07 -11.28 21.80
CA LYS A 373 -22.97 -12.29 20.73
C LYS A 373 -21.52 -12.49 20.26
N SER A 374 -20.59 -11.81 20.90
CA SER A 374 -19.19 -11.71 20.52
C SER A 374 -18.28 -12.21 21.64
N ILE A 375 -17.00 -12.36 21.32
CA ILE A 375 -15.96 -12.73 22.29
C ILE A 375 -15.13 -11.49 22.54
N THR A 376 -15.17 -10.98 23.78
CA THR A 376 -14.37 -9.84 24.22
C THR A 376 -13.42 -10.29 25.32
N ILE A 377 -12.14 -10.03 25.15
CA ILE A 377 -11.12 -10.22 26.18
C ILE A 377 -10.60 -8.85 26.61
N PHE A 378 -10.40 -8.68 27.91
CA PHE A 378 -9.80 -7.49 28.49
C PHE A 378 -8.35 -7.77 28.86
N ASN A 379 -7.51 -6.75 28.71
CA ASN A 379 -6.10 -6.85 29.05
C ASN A 379 -5.93 -7.06 30.57
N ARG A 380 -5.00 -7.92 30.95
CA ARG A 380 -4.59 -8.12 32.35
C ARG A 380 -3.86 -6.90 32.93
N ARG A 381 -3.33 -6.05 32.05
CA ARG A 381 -2.61 -4.81 32.35
C ARG A 381 -3.54 -3.64 32.08
N LEU A 382 -3.73 -2.76 33.05
CA LEU A 382 -4.62 -1.59 32.92
C LEU A 382 -3.84 -0.33 32.54
N THR A 383 -2.53 -0.32 32.77
CA THR A 383 -1.63 0.76 32.38
C THR A 383 -0.36 0.21 31.70
N PRO A 384 0.38 1.04 30.95
CA PRO A 384 1.63 0.63 30.31
C PRO A 384 2.71 0.10 31.27
N ASP A 385 2.70 0.53 32.54
CA ASP A 385 3.69 0.12 33.54
C ASP A 385 3.25 -1.11 34.36
N ASP A 386 2.02 -1.60 34.15
CA ASP A 386 1.51 -2.78 34.83
C ASP A 386 2.24 -4.03 34.32
N LYS A 387 2.80 -4.80 35.25
CA LYS A 387 3.54 -6.03 34.93
C LYS A 387 2.64 -7.23 34.69
N GLY A 388 1.34 -7.13 35.00
CA GLY A 388 0.40 -8.24 34.99
C GLY A 388 0.79 -9.38 35.96
N ASP A 389 -0.03 -10.42 36.00
CA ASP A 389 0.27 -11.70 36.67
C ASP A 389 1.03 -12.68 35.76
N ILE A 390 0.97 -12.45 34.44
CA ILE A 390 1.64 -13.22 33.39
C ILE A 390 2.42 -12.26 32.50
N ASP A 391 3.65 -12.64 32.16
CA ASP A 391 4.49 -11.91 31.20
C ASP A 391 3.85 -11.88 29.80
N GLU A 392 3.93 -10.75 29.08
CA GLU A 392 3.26 -10.55 27.79
C GLU A 392 3.61 -11.62 26.77
N LYS A 393 4.85 -12.13 26.79
CA LYS A 393 5.31 -13.19 25.89
C LYS A 393 4.47 -14.46 26.05
N HIS A 394 4.01 -14.74 27.27
CA HIS A 394 3.31 -15.95 27.66
C HIS A 394 1.79 -15.75 27.81
N ASP A 395 1.28 -14.53 27.62
CA ASP A 395 -0.16 -14.24 27.60
C ASP A 395 -0.77 -14.57 26.23
N TRP A 396 -0.80 -15.86 25.92
CA TRP A 396 -1.22 -16.37 24.62
C TRP A 396 -2.67 -16.02 24.22
N PRO A 397 -3.67 -16.01 25.14
CA PRO A 397 -5.01 -15.53 24.81
C PRO A 397 -5.00 -14.09 24.33
N TRP A 398 -4.25 -13.20 25.01
CA TRP A 398 -4.15 -11.80 24.63
C TRP A 398 -3.32 -11.59 23.36
N ARG A 399 -2.19 -12.29 23.20
CA ARG A 399 -1.41 -12.27 21.96
C ARG A 399 -2.24 -12.75 20.76
N TYR A 400 -3.06 -13.78 20.93
CA TYR A 400 -4.00 -14.21 19.89
C TYR A 400 -5.01 -13.12 19.57
N ALA A 401 -5.62 -12.48 20.56
CA ALA A 401 -6.57 -11.38 20.33
C ALA A 401 -5.93 -10.22 19.57
N LYS A 402 -4.70 -9.81 19.92
CA LYS A 402 -3.92 -8.82 19.15
C LYS A 402 -3.69 -9.29 17.72
N THR A 403 -3.31 -10.54 17.50
CA THR A 403 -3.17 -11.11 16.15
C THR A 403 -4.47 -11.06 15.36
N VAL A 404 -5.63 -11.34 15.96
CA VAL A 404 -6.94 -11.20 15.30
C VAL A 404 -7.19 -9.74 14.90
N ALA A 405 -6.94 -8.79 15.80
CA ALA A 405 -7.07 -7.37 15.50
C ALA A 405 -6.13 -6.91 14.37
N GLN A 406 -4.90 -7.44 14.33
CA GLN A 406 -3.94 -7.18 13.26
C GLN A 406 -4.43 -7.66 11.88
N THR A 407 -5.17 -8.79 11.81
CA THR A 407 -5.80 -9.22 10.54
C THR A 407 -6.88 -8.25 10.07
N ALA A 408 -7.62 -7.64 11.01
CA ALA A 408 -8.61 -6.63 10.71
C ALA A 408 -7.95 -5.31 10.26
N ASP A 409 -6.84 -4.93 10.89
CA ASP A 409 -6.07 -3.76 10.48
C ASP A 409 -5.43 -3.95 9.10
N TRP A 410 -4.86 -5.12 8.79
CA TRP A 410 -4.37 -5.44 7.44
C TRP A 410 -5.45 -5.21 6.39
N ALA A 411 -6.67 -5.69 6.63
CA ALA A 411 -7.78 -5.52 5.69
C ALA A 411 -8.20 -4.05 5.53
N ARG A 412 -8.33 -3.30 6.64
CA ARG A 412 -8.69 -1.87 6.59
C ARG A 412 -7.57 -1.03 5.97
N HIS A 413 -6.33 -1.36 6.27
CA HIS A 413 -5.15 -0.71 5.70
C HIS A 413 -5.11 -0.91 4.19
N GLU A 414 -4.97 -2.15 3.72
CA GLU A 414 -4.74 -2.44 2.30
C GLU A 414 -5.92 -2.05 1.43
N ILE A 415 -7.16 -2.32 1.88
CA ILE A 415 -8.35 -2.12 1.05
C ILE A 415 -8.87 -0.69 1.16
N ALA A 416 -9.01 -0.14 2.37
CA ALA A 416 -9.59 1.19 2.54
C ALA A 416 -8.50 2.27 2.52
N THR A 417 -7.62 2.27 3.52
CA THR A 417 -6.68 3.37 3.78
C THR A 417 -5.65 3.57 2.66
N HIS A 418 -5.24 2.48 2.02
CA HIS A 418 -4.29 2.47 0.91
C HIS A 418 -5.05 2.49 -0.43
N LEU A 419 -5.61 1.35 -0.86
CA LEU A 419 -6.17 1.22 -2.21
C LEU A 419 -7.31 2.22 -2.51
N VAL A 420 -8.26 2.41 -1.60
CA VAL A 420 -9.41 3.29 -1.85
C VAL A 420 -9.08 4.75 -1.59
N ASP A 421 -8.65 5.08 -0.37
CA ASP A 421 -8.49 6.45 0.12
C ASP A 421 -7.33 7.18 -0.59
N THR A 422 -6.39 6.46 -1.21
CA THR A 422 -5.37 7.06 -2.10
C THR A 422 -5.62 6.74 -3.56
N HIS A 423 -5.47 5.50 -4.03
CA HIS A 423 -5.44 5.21 -5.47
C HIS A 423 -6.78 5.46 -6.17
N MET A 424 -7.89 4.89 -5.68
CA MET A 424 -9.16 4.93 -6.41
C MET A 424 -9.83 6.30 -6.34
N ILE A 425 -9.79 6.97 -5.19
CA ILE A 425 -10.28 8.34 -5.04
C ILE A 425 -9.49 9.29 -5.94
N GLU A 426 -8.15 9.19 -5.95
CA GLU A 426 -7.31 10.03 -6.80
C GLU A 426 -7.56 9.75 -8.28
N GLU A 427 -7.72 8.49 -8.70
CA GLU A 427 -8.01 8.13 -10.10
C GLU A 427 -9.30 8.76 -10.63
N ALA A 428 -10.37 8.79 -9.83
CA ALA A 428 -11.60 9.47 -10.22
C ALA A 428 -11.35 10.98 -10.43
N ILE A 429 -10.57 11.62 -9.55
CA ILE A 429 -10.20 13.03 -9.70
C ILE A 429 -9.32 13.25 -10.94
N ILE A 430 -8.37 12.35 -11.22
CA ILE A 430 -7.51 12.40 -12.41
C ILE A 430 -8.36 12.33 -13.68
N VAL A 431 -9.28 11.37 -13.77
CA VAL A 431 -10.15 11.19 -14.94
C VAL A 431 -11.06 12.41 -15.12
N ALA A 432 -11.70 12.88 -14.04
CA ALA A 432 -12.55 14.07 -14.10
C ALA A 432 -11.77 15.32 -14.53
N THR A 433 -10.56 15.51 -14.01
CA THR A 433 -9.68 16.64 -14.35
C THR A 433 -9.31 16.63 -15.83
N ASN A 434 -8.85 15.48 -16.35
CA ASN A 434 -8.50 15.33 -17.75
C ASN A 434 -9.69 15.56 -18.70
N ARG A 435 -10.92 15.32 -18.23
CA ARG A 435 -12.16 15.52 -19.00
C ARG A 435 -12.72 16.94 -18.92
N THR A 436 -12.38 17.73 -17.91
CA THR A 436 -13.07 19.00 -17.62
C THR A 436 -12.16 20.23 -17.67
N ILE A 437 -10.86 20.09 -17.38
CA ILE A 437 -9.92 21.20 -17.26
C ILE A 437 -8.89 21.12 -18.41
N PRO A 438 -8.79 22.14 -19.29
CA PRO A 438 -7.76 22.19 -20.33
C PRO A 438 -6.32 22.20 -19.78
N GLU A 439 -5.38 21.64 -20.53
CA GLU A 439 -3.98 21.46 -20.09
C GLU A 439 -3.22 22.77 -19.82
N GLY A 440 -3.67 23.88 -20.41
CA GLY A 440 -3.09 25.21 -20.22
C GLY A 440 -3.71 26.02 -19.08
N GLU A 441 -4.60 25.43 -18.28
CA GLU A 441 -5.14 26.07 -17.06
C GLU A 441 -4.22 25.83 -15.87
N LEU A 442 -4.13 26.83 -14.98
CA LEU A 442 -3.33 26.76 -13.76
C LEU A 442 -3.69 25.55 -12.89
N LEU A 443 -4.99 25.22 -12.81
CA LEU A 443 -5.49 24.09 -12.04
C LEU A 443 -4.98 22.74 -12.58
N TYR A 444 -4.82 22.61 -13.90
CA TYR A 444 -4.21 21.41 -14.48
C TYR A 444 -2.70 21.39 -14.22
N GLU A 445 -2.00 22.51 -14.46
CA GLU A 445 -0.54 22.61 -14.29
C GLU A 445 -0.07 22.34 -12.85
N ILE A 446 -0.87 22.73 -11.84
CA ILE A 446 -0.51 22.48 -10.43
C ILE A 446 -0.77 21.03 -10.02
N LEU A 447 -1.81 20.38 -10.56
CA LEU A 447 -2.22 19.02 -10.14
C LEU A 447 -1.51 17.91 -10.90
N SER A 448 -1.40 18.01 -12.23
CA SER A 448 -0.96 16.89 -13.07
C SER A 448 0.43 16.32 -12.76
N PRO A 449 1.42 17.08 -12.25
CA PRO A 449 2.71 16.50 -11.85
C PRO A 449 2.61 15.47 -10.72
N HIS A 450 1.54 15.54 -9.93
CA HIS A 450 1.29 14.64 -8.80
C HIS A 450 0.57 13.34 -9.20
N TRP A 451 0.34 13.12 -10.50
CA TRP A 451 -0.40 11.98 -11.04
C TRP A 451 0.41 11.16 -12.04
N PHE A 452 1.72 11.39 -12.10
CA PHE A 452 2.59 10.74 -13.06
C PHE A 452 2.52 9.22 -12.91
N ARG A 453 2.02 8.53 -13.95
CA ARG A 453 1.91 7.06 -14.08
C ARG A 453 0.88 6.39 -13.16
N THR A 454 0.12 7.15 -12.39
CA THR A 454 -0.83 6.59 -11.42
C THR A 454 -1.92 5.77 -12.11
N LEU A 455 -2.41 6.19 -13.29
CA LEU A 455 -3.48 5.48 -13.97
C LEU A 455 -3.03 4.10 -14.47
N ALA A 456 -1.84 4.01 -15.05
CA ALA A 456 -1.26 2.75 -15.51
C ALA A 456 -1.05 1.74 -14.36
N LEU A 457 -0.54 2.21 -13.21
CA LEU A 457 -0.34 1.37 -12.03
C LEU A 457 -1.65 0.88 -11.44
N ASN A 458 -2.65 1.76 -11.32
CA ASN A 458 -3.97 1.38 -10.83
C ASN A 458 -4.64 0.32 -11.73
N ALA A 459 -4.43 0.41 -13.05
CA ALA A 459 -4.87 -0.64 -13.96
C ALA A 459 -4.18 -1.98 -13.63
N ALA A 460 -2.86 -2.02 -13.46
CA ALA A 460 -2.15 -3.25 -13.08
C ALA A 460 -2.66 -3.83 -11.73
N ALA A 461 -2.88 -2.96 -10.73
CA ALA A 461 -3.41 -3.35 -9.42
C ALA A 461 -4.81 -3.98 -9.51
N ARG A 462 -5.73 -3.38 -10.28
CA ARG A 462 -7.08 -3.94 -10.52
C ARG A 462 -7.04 -5.32 -11.17
N LYS A 463 -6.06 -5.57 -12.04
CA LYS A 463 -5.92 -6.83 -12.78
C LYS A 463 -5.28 -7.94 -11.99
N LEU A 464 -4.37 -7.63 -11.06
CA LEU A 464 -3.56 -8.64 -10.38
C LEU A 464 -3.62 -8.58 -8.86
N LEU A 465 -3.30 -7.43 -8.26
CA LEU A 465 -3.10 -7.35 -6.81
C LEU A 465 -4.37 -7.72 -6.03
N VAL A 466 -5.50 -7.13 -6.39
CA VAL A 466 -6.76 -7.38 -5.68
C VAL A 466 -7.25 -8.83 -5.87
N PRO A 467 -7.47 -9.35 -7.09
CA PRO A 467 -8.01 -10.70 -7.27
C PRO A 467 -6.97 -11.81 -7.02
N GLY A 468 -5.70 -11.57 -7.36
CA GLY A 468 -4.64 -12.58 -7.34
C GLY A 468 -3.88 -12.68 -6.01
N VAL A 469 -3.79 -11.58 -5.26
CA VAL A 469 -3.03 -11.53 -3.99
C VAL A 469 -3.96 -11.25 -2.81
N ILE A 470 -4.56 -10.05 -2.72
CA ILE A 470 -5.38 -9.61 -1.58
C ILE A 470 -6.54 -10.57 -1.34
N ALA A 471 -7.37 -10.84 -2.34
CA ALA A 471 -8.51 -11.74 -2.21
C ALA A 471 -8.07 -13.19 -1.88
N ARG A 472 -6.87 -13.60 -2.28
CA ARG A 472 -6.31 -14.91 -2.01
C ARG A 472 -5.86 -15.07 -0.55
N ILE A 473 -5.20 -14.06 0.03
CA ILE A 473 -4.67 -14.15 1.41
C ILE A 473 -5.64 -13.61 2.47
N ALA A 474 -6.64 -12.84 2.07
CA ALA A 474 -7.71 -12.38 2.96
C ALA A 474 -8.62 -13.53 3.42
N GLY A 475 -9.16 -13.39 4.63
CA GLY A 475 -10.10 -14.33 5.22
C GLY A 475 -11.59 -14.09 4.92
N PHE A 476 -11.93 -13.13 4.04
CA PHE A 476 -13.32 -12.77 3.76
C PHE A 476 -14.05 -13.73 2.82
N GLY A 477 -13.36 -14.24 1.79
CA GLY A 477 -13.88 -15.28 0.89
C GLY A 477 -14.95 -14.81 -0.10
N PRO A 478 -15.87 -15.71 -0.52
CA PRO A 478 -16.12 -17.06 0.03
C PRO A 478 -15.14 -18.14 -0.46
N SER A 479 -14.45 -17.91 -1.59
CA SER A 479 -13.43 -18.84 -2.10
C SER A 479 -12.40 -18.17 -2.99
N SER A 480 -11.20 -18.73 -3.04
CA SER A 480 -10.11 -18.30 -3.93
C SER A 480 -9.50 -19.50 -4.69
N PRO A 481 -9.41 -19.45 -6.04
CA PRO A 481 -10.01 -18.43 -6.91
C PRO A 481 -11.54 -18.43 -6.82
N SER A 482 -12.15 -17.28 -7.07
CA SER A 482 -13.60 -17.14 -7.06
C SER A 482 -14.17 -17.58 -8.41
N PRO A 483 -15.23 -18.42 -8.46
CA PRO A 483 -15.89 -18.77 -9.72
C PRO A 483 -16.35 -17.53 -10.51
N PRO A 484 -16.37 -17.57 -11.85
CA PRO A 484 -16.91 -16.48 -12.65
C PRO A 484 -18.32 -16.07 -12.20
N GLY A 485 -18.55 -14.77 -12.01
CA GLY A 485 -19.84 -14.22 -11.55
C GLY A 485 -20.16 -14.46 -10.08
N SER A 486 -19.25 -15.06 -9.29
CA SER A 486 -19.42 -15.17 -7.84
C SER A 486 -19.07 -13.87 -7.12
N LYS A 487 -19.73 -13.65 -5.99
CA LYS A 487 -19.48 -12.49 -5.12
C LYS A 487 -18.12 -12.66 -4.45
N ILE A 488 -17.26 -11.64 -4.55
CA ILE A 488 -15.94 -11.61 -3.90
C ILE A 488 -15.99 -10.56 -2.79
N HIS A 489 -15.90 -10.99 -1.54
CA HIS A 489 -16.15 -10.08 -0.40
C HIS A 489 -15.11 -8.97 -0.25
N ALA A 490 -13.90 -9.15 -0.79
CA ALA A 490 -12.91 -8.07 -0.88
C ALA A 490 -13.43 -6.89 -1.73
N TYR A 491 -14.12 -7.17 -2.84
CA TYR A 491 -14.70 -6.12 -3.70
C TYR A 491 -15.86 -5.39 -3.01
N ASP A 492 -16.65 -6.09 -2.20
CA ASP A 492 -17.69 -5.42 -1.40
C ASP A 492 -17.08 -4.42 -0.42
N ILE A 493 -15.93 -4.74 0.17
CA ILE A 493 -15.20 -3.83 1.09
C ILE A 493 -14.63 -2.65 0.32
N VAL A 494 -14.09 -2.86 -0.89
CA VAL A 494 -13.67 -1.77 -1.79
C VAL A 494 -14.84 -0.83 -2.07
N ASP A 495 -15.96 -1.35 -2.55
CA ASP A 495 -17.16 -0.57 -2.89
C ASP A 495 -17.71 0.19 -1.69
N TRP A 496 -17.81 -0.47 -0.53
CA TRP A 496 -18.28 0.16 0.69
C TRP A 496 -17.33 1.28 1.14
N SER A 497 -16.02 1.04 1.12
CA SER A 497 -15.03 2.03 1.56
C SER A 497 -15.07 3.25 0.66
N TYR A 498 -15.14 3.06 -0.67
CA TYR A 498 -15.23 4.16 -1.63
C TYR A 498 -16.50 5.02 -1.40
N LYS A 499 -17.65 4.37 -1.23
CA LYS A 499 -18.93 5.07 -0.98
C LYS A 499 -19.00 5.79 0.36
N ASN A 500 -18.22 5.37 1.35
CA ASN A 500 -18.19 5.97 2.68
C ASN A 500 -16.99 6.90 2.88
N PHE A 501 -16.12 7.05 1.87
CA PHE A 501 -15.06 8.04 1.88
C PHE A 501 -15.66 9.46 1.83
N ASN A 502 -15.21 10.31 2.75
CA ASN A 502 -15.60 11.71 2.77
C ASN A 502 -14.37 12.59 2.51
N PHE A 503 -14.32 13.18 1.31
CA PHE A 503 -13.19 13.97 0.83
C PHE A 503 -12.87 15.16 1.74
N GLN A 504 -13.89 15.90 2.19
CA GLN A 504 -13.70 17.07 3.05
C GLN A 504 -13.39 16.70 4.50
N ASP A 505 -13.99 15.62 5.02
CA ASP A 505 -13.66 15.14 6.37
C ASP A 505 -12.23 14.62 6.45
N LYS A 506 -11.63 14.22 5.32
CA LYS A 506 -10.25 13.72 5.24
C LYS A 506 -9.19 14.82 5.05
N TYR A 507 -9.58 16.10 4.96
CA TYR A 507 -8.61 17.19 5.09
C TYR A 507 -7.96 17.10 6.47
N ILE A 508 -6.64 17.13 6.57
CA ILE A 508 -5.93 16.79 7.82
C ILE A 508 -6.49 17.52 9.08
N PRO A 509 -6.74 18.84 9.06
CA PRO A 509 -7.34 19.51 10.21
C PRO A 509 -8.75 19.01 10.55
N ASN A 510 -9.56 18.68 9.53
CA ASN A 510 -10.89 18.14 9.71
C ASN A 510 -10.85 16.69 10.22
N ASP A 511 -9.95 15.86 9.68
CA ASP A 511 -9.79 14.45 10.05
C ASP A 511 -9.38 14.31 11.51
N LEU A 512 -8.33 15.02 11.92
CA LEU A 512 -7.85 15.02 13.30
C LEU A 512 -8.95 15.46 14.26
N LYS A 513 -9.62 16.58 13.96
CA LYS A 513 -10.72 17.09 14.78
C LYS A 513 -11.89 16.11 14.85
N LYS A 514 -12.29 15.52 13.71
CA LYS A 514 -13.41 14.56 13.64
C LYS A 514 -13.12 13.30 14.45
N ARG A 515 -11.88 12.81 14.41
CA ARG A 515 -11.44 11.65 15.20
C ARG A 515 -11.17 12.01 16.67
N GLY A 516 -11.19 13.29 17.03
CA GLY A 516 -11.09 13.79 18.40
C GLY A 516 -9.66 14.05 18.90
N PHE A 517 -8.75 14.39 18.00
CA PHE A 517 -7.38 14.80 18.31
C PHE A 517 -7.25 16.32 18.20
N ASP A 518 -7.10 16.99 19.34
CA ASP A 518 -6.95 18.46 19.42
C ASP A 518 -5.47 18.84 19.56
N LEU A 519 -4.73 18.84 18.44
CA LEU A 519 -3.30 19.19 18.44
C LEU A 519 -3.06 20.66 18.84
N GLU A 520 -3.97 21.57 18.49
CA GLU A 520 -3.81 23.00 18.75
C GLU A 520 -4.04 23.35 20.23
N GLY A 521 -4.98 22.65 20.87
CA GLY A 521 -5.31 22.83 22.29
C GLY A 521 -4.40 22.06 23.26
N GLU A 522 -3.63 21.09 22.78
CA GLU A 522 -2.71 20.30 23.61
C GLU A 522 -1.49 21.13 24.03
N THR A 523 -1.19 21.15 25.33
CA THR A 523 -0.08 21.93 25.91
C THR A 523 0.91 21.08 26.69
N GLY A 524 0.57 19.82 26.93
CA GLY A 524 1.45 18.80 27.46
C GLY A 524 1.96 17.89 26.36
N ASP A 525 2.13 16.63 26.72
CA ASP A 525 2.90 15.66 25.95
C ASP A 525 2.06 14.49 25.41
N LYS A 526 0.74 14.56 25.58
CA LYS A 526 -0.20 13.47 25.32
C LYS A 526 -0.15 12.93 23.88
N TYR A 527 0.23 13.74 22.90
CA TYR A 527 0.34 13.33 21.49
C TYR A 527 1.78 13.09 21.02
N ARG A 528 2.79 13.05 21.92
CA ARG A 528 4.21 12.87 21.53
C ARG A 528 4.49 11.56 20.78
N ASN A 529 3.68 10.53 20.98
CA ASN A 529 3.77 9.25 20.28
C ASN A 529 2.84 9.17 19.05
N TYR A 530 2.25 10.28 18.62
CA TYR A 530 1.44 10.36 17.40
C TYR A 530 2.14 11.19 16.32
N PRO A 531 3.31 10.75 15.82
CA PRO A 531 4.10 11.53 14.87
C PRO A 531 3.35 11.77 13.57
N TYR A 532 2.58 10.80 13.06
CA TYR A 532 1.74 11.00 11.86
C TYR A 532 0.84 12.24 11.97
N ALA A 533 0.13 12.40 13.09
CA ALA A 533 -0.78 13.52 13.26
C ALA A 533 -0.05 14.87 13.29
N THR A 534 1.06 14.93 14.04
CA THR A 534 1.86 16.15 14.19
C THR A 534 2.51 16.54 12.87
N ASP A 535 3.16 15.59 12.20
CA ASP A 535 3.85 15.80 10.94
C ASP A 535 2.87 16.16 9.82
N MET A 536 1.72 15.49 9.74
CA MET A 536 0.68 15.80 8.76
C MET A 536 0.05 17.17 8.97
N TYR A 537 -0.14 17.61 10.22
CA TYR A 537 -0.68 18.95 10.49
C TYR A 537 0.29 20.03 9.97
N LEU A 538 1.59 19.87 10.24
CA LEU A 538 2.63 20.77 9.72
C LEU A 538 2.71 20.72 8.19
N LEU A 539 2.75 19.53 7.60
CA LEU A 539 2.90 19.35 6.16
C LEU A 539 1.68 19.83 5.38
N TRP A 540 0.46 19.59 5.90
CA TRP A 540 -0.77 20.14 5.35
C TRP A 540 -0.73 21.67 5.30
N GLY A 541 -0.35 22.31 6.41
CA GLY A 541 -0.21 23.77 6.46
C GLY A 541 0.77 24.32 5.43
N ILE A 542 1.91 23.64 5.25
CA ILE A 542 2.94 24.02 4.26
C ILE A 542 2.44 23.85 2.82
N ILE A 543 1.82 22.72 2.49
CA ILE A 543 1.24 22.46 1.17
C ILE A 543 0.12 23.47 0.89
N ARG A 544 -0.76 23.72 1.87
CA ARG A 544 -1.86 24.67 1.74
C ARG A 544 -1.38 26.09 1.46
N ASP A 545 -0.35 26.55 2.15
CA ASP A 545 0.25 27.87 1.90
C ASP A 545 0.86 27.99 0.50
N PHE A 546 1.54 26.94 0.04
CA PHE A 546 2.04 26.86 -1.33
C PHE A 546 0.89 26.93 -2.34
N VAL A 547 -0.14 26.09 -2.18
CA VAL A 547 -1.31 26.04 -3.05
C VAL A 547 -2.03 27.40 -3.07
N LYS A 548 -2.25 28.01 -1.91
CA LYS A 548 -2.82 29.36 -1.80
C LYS A 548 -2.01 30.39 -2.59
N SER A 549 -0.70 30.41 -2.38
CA SER A 549 0.21 31.34 -3.05
C SER A 549 0.20 31.18 -4.57
N VAL A 550 0.07 29.95 -5.08
CA VAL A 550 -0.03 29.68 -6.51
C VAL A 550 -1.39 30.08 -7.06
N LEU A 551 -2.50 29.63 -6.44
CA LEU A 551 -3.84 29.86 -6.95
C LEU A 551 -4.24 31.34 -6.92
N GLU A 552 -3.82 32.11 -5.91
CA GLU A 552 -4.07 33.55 -5.82
C GLU A 552 -3.37 34.38 -6.92
N THR A 553 -2.46 33.77 -7.70
CA THR A 553 -1.91 34.42 -8.91
C THR A 553 -2.92 34.56 -10.05
N GLN A 554 -4.05 33.83 -9.98
CA GLN A 554 -5.16 33.87 -10.93
C GLN A 554 -6.50 34.13 -10.22
N TYR A 555 -6.80 33.36 -9.18
CA TYR A 555 -8.07 33.39 -8.44
C TYR A 555 -8.02 34.43 -7.31
N THR A 556 -8.11 35.72 -7.69
CA THR A 556 -7.94 36.87 -6.77
C THR A 556 -9.16 37.18 -5.90
N SER A 557 -10.31 36.55 -6.16
CA SER A 557 -11.53 36.64 -5.35
C SER A 557 -12.47 35.48 -5.64
N ASP A 558 -13.44 35.25 -4.75
CA ASP A 558 -14.48 34.24 -4.93
C ASP A 558 -15.28 34.42 -6.23
N GLU A 559 -15.47 35.67 -6.68
CA GLU A 559 -16.13 35.99 -7.95
C GLU A 559 -15.35 35.42 -9.15
N VAL A 560 -14.02 35.39 -9.09
CA VAL A 560 -13.20 34.79 -10.16
C VAL A 560 -13.38 33.27 -10.20
N VAL A 561 -13.50 32.62 -9.03
CA VAL A 561 -13.76 31.17 -8.94
C VAL A 561 -15.16 30.83 -9.46
N GLN A 562 -16.17 31.61 -9.07
CA GLN A 562 -17.57 31.41 -9.51
C GLN A 562 -17.76 31.60 -11.02
N ASN A 563 -16.96 32.49 -11.62
CA ASN A 563 -16.99 32.76 -13.05
C ASN A 563 -16.00 31.89 -13.85
N ASP A 564 -15.26 30.99 -13.21
CA ASP A 564 -14.37 30.05 -13.91
C ASP A 564 -15.20 29.07 -14.76
N PRO A 565 -14.90 28.91 -16.05
CA PRO A 565 -15.72 28.11 -16.95
C PRO A 565 -15.57 26.59 -16.76
N TYR A 566 -14.62 26.13 -15.92
CA TYR A 566 -14.28 24.72 -15.77
C TYR A 566 -14.54 24.18 -14.36
N ILE A 567 -14.30 24.97 -13.31
CA ILE A 567 -14.39 24.51 -11.90
C ILE A 567 -15.77 23.91 -11.57
N GLY A 568 -16.86 24.55 -12.01
CA GLY A 568 -18.22 24.04 -11.76
C GLY A 568 -18.43 22.65 -12.36
N SER A 569 -18.05 22.45 -13.63
CA SER A 569 -18.15 21.15 -14.30
C SER A 569 -17.17 20.13 -13.73
N TRP A 570 -16.00 20.54 -13.27
CA TRP A 570 -15.04 19.66 -12.60
C TRP A 570 -15.61 19.09 -11.30
N CYS A 571 -16.20 19.94 -10.46
CA CYS A 571 -16.87 19.51 -9.22
C CYS A 571 -18.02 18.53 -9.54
N GLU A 572 -18.88 18.88 -10.50
CA GLU A 572 -20.02 18.04 -10.90
C GLU A 572 -19.57 16.67 -11.44
N GLU A 573 -18.53 16.63 -12.28
CA GLU A 573 -18.00 15.38 -12.85
C GLU A 573 -17.46 14.46 -11.74
N ILE A 574 -16.72 15.00 -10.76
CA ILE A 574 -16.21 14.23 -9.61
C ILE A 574 -17.36 13.73 -8.73
N GLN A 575 -18.33 14.59 -8.42
CA GLN A 575 -19.46 14.24 -7.56
C GLN A 575 -20.37 13.17 -8.18
N THR A 576 -20.58 13.24 -9.50
CA THR A 576 -21.55 12.39 -10.19
C THR A 576 -20.89 11.18 -10.85
N LYS A 577 -20.02 11.39 -11.84
CA LYS A 577 -19.37 10.31 -12.60
C LYS A 577 -18.25 9.65 -11.81
N GLY A 578 -17.48 10.45 -11.08
CA GLY A 578 -16.53 9.95 -10.09
C GLY A 578 -17.21 9.35 -8.85
N GLN A 579 -18.49 9.60 -8.63
CA GLN A 579 -19.25 9.15 -7.45
C GLN A 579 -18.63 9.55 -6.10
N ILE A 580 -18.03 10.75 -6.02
CA ILE A 580 -17.51 11.32 -4.77
C ILE A 580 -18.38 12.52 -4.38
N PRO A 581 -19.63 12.30 -3.90
CA PRO A 581 -20.54 13.40 -3.58
C PRO A 581 -20.05 14.28 -2.41
N SER A 582 -19.08 13.78 -1.64
CA SER A 582 -18.40 14.51 -0.57
C SER A 582 -17.36 15.53 -1.08
N PHE A 583 -16.99 15.47 -2.36
CA PHE A 583 -16.16 16.50 -3.01
C PHE A 583 -16.90 17.85 -3.01
N PRO A 584 -16.24 18.98 -2.71
CA PRO A 584 -16.93 20.26 -2.54
C PRO A 584 -17.51 20.79 -3.87
N THR A 585 -18.66 21.45 -3.79
CA THR A 585 -19.06 22.41 -4.84
C THR A 585 -18.31 23.71 -4.58
N ILE A 586 -17.23 23.95 -5.34
CA ILE A 586 -16.28 25.03 -5.08
C ILE A 586 -16.84 26.36 -5.58
N THR A 587 -16.97 27.33 -4.69
CA THR A 587 -17.49 28.68 -4.98
C THR A 587 -16.66 29.80 -4.36
N THR A 588 -15.59 29.44 -3.65
CA THR A 588 -14.68 30.37 -2.96
C THR A 588 -13.23 29.98 -3.21
N VAL A 589 -12.32 30.93 -3.04
CA VAL A 589 -10.87 30.69 -3.17
C VAL A 589 -10.41 29.69 -2.12
N ASP A 590 -10.88 29.79 -0.88
CA ASP A 590 -10.46 28.87 0.19
C ASP A 590 -10.93 27.43 -0.06
N GLN A 591 -12.14 27.22 -0.60
CA GLN A 591 -12.59 25.88 -1.01
C GLN A 591 -11.72 25.30 -2.14
N LEU A 592 -11.31 26.13 -3.10
CA LEU A 592 -10.42 25.69 -4.18
C LEU A 592 -9.04 25.33 -3.63
N VAL A 593 -8.50 26.15 -2.73
CA VAL A 593 -7.23 25.90 -2.04
C VAL A 593 -7.28 24.59 -1.27
N ASP A 594 -8.31 24.36 -0.46
CA ASP A 594 -8.42 23.14 0.34
C ASP A 594 -8.59 21.89 -0.54
N ALA A 595 -9.39 21.97 -1.61
CA ALA A 595 -9.56 20.86 -2.55
C ALA A 595 -8.26 20.48 -3.26
N VAL A 596 -7.50 21.47 -3.76
CA VAL A 596 -6.20 21.23 -4.42
C VAL A 596 -5.15 20.76 -3.42
N THR A 597 -5.16 21.30 -2.20
CA THR A 597 -4.31 20.81 -1.10
C THR A 597 -4.58 19.34 -0.82
N MET A 598 -5.85 18.93 -0.80
CA MET A 598 -6.23 17.54 -0.58
C MET A 598 -5.72 16.61 -1.70
N CYS A 599 -5.86 16.98 -2.98
CA CYS A 599 -5.33 16.14 -4.07
C CYS A 599 -3.81 15.95 -3.94
N ILE A 600 -3.05 17.02 -3.69
CA ILE A 600 -1.59 16.94 -3.50
C ILE A 600 -1.26 16.11 -2.25
N HIS A 601 -2.01 16.30 -1.16
CA HIS A 601 -1.85 15.53 0.07
C HIS A 601 -2.07 14.03 -0.14
N THR A 602 -3.17 13.65 -0.80
CA THR A 602 -3.52 12.26 -1.12
C THR A 602 -2.44 11.60 -1.98
N ALA A 603 -2.06 12.26 -3.08
CA ALA A 603 -1.13 11.72 -4.06
C ALA A 603 0.31 11.59 -3.54
N SER A 604 0.69 12.39 -2.54
CA SER A 604 2.08 12.50 -2.08
C SER A 604 2.25 12.05 -0.62
N PRO A 605 2.10 12.91 0.41
CA PRO A 605 2.41 12.51 1.78
C PRO A 605 1.49 11.44 2.35
N GLN A 606 0.18 11.45 2.06
CA GLN A 606 -0.73 10.45 2.60
C GLN A 606 -0.42 9.07 2.05
N HIS A 607 -0.27 8.93 0.73
CA HIS A 607 0.17 7.69 0.11
C HIS A 607 1.51 7.22 0.69
N THR A 608 2.50 8.11 0.83
CA THR A 608 3.79 7.75 1.42
C THR A 608 3.63 7.21 2.84
N ALA A 609 2.86 7.91 3.70
CA ALA A 609 2.63 7.56 5.10
C ALA A 609 2.03 6.16 5.29
N VAL A 610 1.16 5.75 4.37
CA VAL A 610 0.44 4.46 4.47
C VAL A 610 1.09 3.35 3.66
N ASN A 611 2.15 3.65 2.89
CA ASN A 611 2.77 2.68 1.99
C ASN A 611 4.24 2.34 2.37
N TYR A 612 5.06 3.33 2.74
CA TYR A 612 6.52 3.16 2.72
C TYR A 612 7.13 2.40 3.90
N LEU A 613 6.30 1.95 4.85
CA LEU A 613 6.69 1.01 5.92
C LEU A 613 5.93 -0.31 5.83
N GLN A 614 5.27 -0.61 4.70
CA GLN A 614 4.55 -1.87 4.57
C GLN A 614 5.48 -3.07 4.74
N ASP A 615 6.68 -3.09 4.14
CA ASP A 615 7.61 -4.20 4.35
C ASP A 615 8.01 -4.32 5.82
N TYR A 616 8.36 -3.19 6.48
CA TYR A 616 8.67 -3.18 7.91
C TYR A 616 7.59 -3.82 8.80
N TYR A 617 6.31 -3.58 8.53
CA TYR A 617 5.21 -4.07 9.36
C TYR A 617 4.60 -5.40 8.90
N TYR A 618 4.76 -5.81 7.64
CA TYR A 618 4.13 -7.02 7.09
C TYR A 618 5.09 -8.16 6.76
N SER A 619 6.37 -7.89 6.45
CA SER A 619 7.29 -8.93 5.96
C SER A 619 7.63 -9.98 7.02
N PHE A 620 7.62 -9.59 8.30
CA PHE A 620 7.54 -10.53 9.43
C PHE A 620 6.09 -10.84 9.78
N VAL A 621 5.50 -11.75 8.99
CA VAL A 621 4.07 -12.10 8.98
C VAL A 621 3.43 -12.37 10.36
N PRO A 622 4.11 -12.98 11.36
CA PRO A 622 3.53 -13.16 12.69
C PRO A 622 3.11 -11.87 13.41
N SER A 623 3.76 -10.74 13.08
CA SER A 623 3.44 -9.44 13.68
C SER A 623 2.15 -8.82 13.16
N LYS A 624 1.83 -9.05 11.89
CA LYS A 624 0.63 -8.50 11.24
C LYS A 624 0.14 -9.38 10.08
N PRO A 625 -0.46 -10.55 10.36
CA PRO A 625 -0.88 -11.48 9.32
C PRO A 625 -2.12 -10.99 8.57
N PRO A 626 -2.32 -11.36 7.29
CA PRO A 626 -3.49 -10.94 6.51
C PRO A 626 -4.79 -11.67 6.89
N ALA A 627 -4.69 -12.87 7.49
CA ALA A 627 -5.82 -13.69 7.92
C ALA A 627 -5.36 -14.77 8.91
N LEU A 628 -6.32 -15.40 9.58
CA LEU A 628 -6.09 -16.56 10.44
C LEU A 628 -6.13 -17.86 9.62
N CYS A 629 -5.25 -18.81 9.93
CA CYS A 629 -5.25 -20.16 9.36
C CYS A 629 -6.19 -21.14 10.07
N THR A 630 -6.73 -20.78 11.22
CA THR A 630 -7.68 -21.58 12.01
C THR A 630 -8.92 -20.76 12.34
N PRO A 631 -10.07 -21.41 12.62
CA PRO A 631 -11.27 -20.71 13.09
C PRO A 631 -11.01 -19.93 14.38
N LEU A 632 -11.81 -18.90 14.61
CA LEU A 632 -11.91 -18.23 15.91
C LEU A 632 -12.34 -19.22 17.02
N PRO A 633 -11.95 -18.99 18.29
CA PRO A 633 -12.47 -19.76 19.41
C PRO A 633 -14.00 -19.68 19.48
N GLN A 634 -14.64 -20.72 20.02
CA GLN A 634 -16.11 -20.80 20.08
C GLN A 634 -16.71 -19.86 21.15
N ASP A 635 -15.96 -19.60 22.21
CA ASP A 635 -16.34 -18.75 23.34
C ASP A 635 -15.10 -18.19 24.06
N LEU A 636 -15.33 -17.23 24.98
CA LEU A 636 -14.27 -16.62 25.79
C LEU A 636 -13.50 -17.65 26.61
N LYS A 637 -14.19 -18.64 27.19
CA LYS A 637 -13.57 -19.69 28.01
C LYS A 637 -12.56 -20.50 27.20
N THR A 638 -12.85 -20.79 25.93
CA THR A 638 -11.94 -21.47 25.02
C THR A 638 -10.72 -20.59 24.73
N LEU A 639 -10.94 -19.31 24.42
CA LEU A 639 -9.85 -18.34 24.20
C LEU A 639 -8.89 -18.27 25.39
N GLU A 640 -9.41 -18.21 26.62
CA GLU A 640 -8.61 -18.14 27.85
C GLU A 640 -7.68 -19.35 28.07
N THR A 641 -7.94 -20.47 27.39
CA THR A 641 -7.09 -21.68 27.44
C THR A 641 -6.04 -21.73 26.34
N TYR A 642 -5.98 -20.73 25.45
CA TYR A 642 -5.03 -20.71 24.35
C TYR A 642 -3.59 -20.71 24.85
N THR A 643 -2.72 -21.31 24.06
CA THR A 643 -1.29 -21.49 24.32
C THR A 643 -0.51 -21.11 23.07
N GLU A 644 0.83 -21.13 23.14
CA GLU A 644 1.70 -20.89 21.97
C GLU A 644 1.28 -21.73 20.76
N LYS A 645 0.90 -22.99 20.98
CA LYS A 645 0.46 -23.91 19.94
C LYS A 645 -0.75 -23.35 19.16
N HIS A 646 -1.75 -22.82 19.86
CA HIS A 646 -2.96 -22.30 19.24
C HIS A 646 -2.67 -21.06 18.39
N LEU A 647 -1.82 -20.15 18.88
CA LEU A 647 -1.38 -18.99 18.11
C LEU A 647 -0.55 -19.40 16.88
N THR A 648 0.38 -20.33 17.06
CA THR A 648 1.24 -20.84 15.97
C THR A 648 0.41 -21.53 14.88
N GLU A 649 -0.61 -22.30 15.26
CA GLU A 649 -1.53 -22.94 14.32
C GLU A 649 -2.36 -21.92 13.52
N ALA A 650 -2.73 -20.80 14.15
CA ALA A 650 -3.46 -19.70 13.51
C ALA A 650 -2.60 -18.87 12.55
N LEU A 651 -1.27 -18.95 12.64
CA LEU A 651 -0.32 -18.28 11.76
C LEU A 651 0.10 -19.17 10.59
N PRO A 652 0.61 -18.59 9.47
CA PRO A 652 1.12 -19.35 8.33
C PRO A 652 2.52 -19.96 8.58
N ILE A 653 2.76 -20.51 9.78
CA ILE A 653 3.99 -21.21 10.17
C ILE A 653 3.86 -22.71 9.92
N GLY A 654 4.94 -23.31 9.43
CA GLY A 654 5.09 -24.74 9.17
C GLY A 654 4.91 -25.12 7.70
N THR A 655 5.25 -26.38 7.40
CA THR A 655 5.20 -26.96 6.04
C THR A 655 3.85 -27.59 5.68
N GLY A 656 2.86 -27.48 6.57
CA GLY A 656 1.51 -27.99 6.33
C GLY A 656 0.73 -27.18 5.29
N ASP A 657 -0.17 -27.85 4.58
CA ASP A 657 -1.13 -27.25 3.64
C ASP A 657 -0.49 -26.24 2.65
N VAL A 658 -1.08 -25.04 2.53
CA VAL A 658 -0.61 -23.93 1.69
C VAL A 658 -0.05 -22.77 2.52
N LYS A 659 0.29 -23.01 3.80
CA LYS A 659 0.77 -21.95 4.71
C LYS A 659 2.01 -21.22 4.17
N TRP A 660 2.91 -21.95 3.52
CA TRP A 660 4.08 -21.37 2.85
C TRP A 660 3.69 -20.39 1.73
N LYS A 661 2.58 -20.64 1.01
CA LYS A 661 2.06 -19.72 -0.02
C LYS A 661 1.47 -18.46 0.62
N ASP A 662 0.81 -18.59 1.76
CA ASP A 662 0.25 -17.44 2.47
C ASP A 662 1.36 -16.57 3.05
N TRP A 663 2.41 -17.16 3.64
CA TRP A 663 3.57 -16.40 4.09
C TRP A 663 4.24 -15.70 2.91
N LEU A 664 4.50 -16.43 1.82
CA LEU A 664 5.11 -15.87 0.61
C LEU A 664 4.30 -14.67 0.12
N LEU A 665 3.00 -14.81 -0.08
CA LEU A 665 2.15 -13.72 -0.59
C LEU A 665 1.98 -12.57 0.41
N ALA A 666 1.92 -12.86 1.72
CA ALA A 666 1.85 -11.84 2.76
C ALA A 666 3.12 -10.97 2.83
N ALA A 667 4.30 -11.59 2.67
CA ALA A 667 5.58 -10.89 2.62
C ALA A 667 5.91 -10.33 1.22
N GLN A 668 5.21 -10.78 0.18
CA GLN A 668 5.38 -10.31 -1.20
C GLN A 668 4.49 -9.09 -1.49
N LEU A 669 3.27 -9.04 -0.96
CA LEU A 669 2.40 -7.87 -1.13
C LEU A 669 3.10 -6.54 -0.80
N PRO A 670 3.75 -6.37 0.37
CA PRO A 670 4.49 -5.14 0.65
C PRO A 670 5.67 -4.93 -0.30
N GLU A 671 6.39 -5.97 -0.70
CA GLU A 671 7.48 -5.87 -1.69
C GLU A 671 6.97 -5.32 -3.02
N LEU A 672 5.77 -5.73 -3.48
CA LEU A 672 5.18 -5.22 -4.72
C LEU A 672 4.71 -3.76 -4.62
N LEU A 673 4.54 -3.24 -3.40
CA LEU A 673 3.89 -1.96 -3.14
C LEU A 673 4.81 -0.88 -2.56
N SER A 674 5.90 -1.24 -1.86
CA SER A 674 6.52 -0.34 -0.86
C SER A 674 8.00 -0.02 -1.07
N PHE A 675 8.51 -0.17 -2.29
CA PHE A 675 9.87 0.29 -2.58
C PHE A 675 10.00 1.80 -2.47
N LYS A 676 11.11 2.25 -1.88
CA LYS A 676 11.45 3.67 -1.88
C LYS A 676 11.55 4.18 -3.32
N VAL A 677 10.81 5.24 -3.64
CA VAL A 677 10.94 5.90 -4.95
C VAL A 677 12.34 6.47 -5.16
N GLU A 678 12.75 6.51 -6.43
CA GLU A 678 14.00 7.16 -6.81
C GLU A 678 14.02 8.63 -6.36
N ASP A 679 15.19 9.13 -5.95
CA ASP A 679 15.39 10.47 -5.35
C ASP A 679 14.88 11.65 -6.23
N ARG A 680 14.53 11.41 -7.49
CA ARG A 680 13.94 12.40 -8.41
C ARG A 680 12.43 12.59 -8.27
N TYR A 681 11.73 11.73 -7.55
CA TYR A 681 10.27 11.73 -7.46
C TYR A 681 9.76 12.13 -6.08
N ASN A 682 10.17 13.30 -5.58
CA ASN A 682 9.74 13.82 -4.28
C ASN A 682 9.33 15.30 -4.30
N LEU A 683 8.68 15.76 -3.24
CA LEU A 683 8.21 17.15 -3.08
C LEU A 683 9.33 18.19 -3.20
N ILE A 684 10.53 17.88 -2.68
CA ILE A 684 11.70 18.76 -2.82
C ILE A 684 12.10 18.93 -4.29
N THR A 685 12.09 17.85 -5.07
CA THR A 685 12.42 17.88 -6.49
C THR A 685 11.35 18.60 -7.29
N TYR A 686 10.07 18.43 -6.95
CA TYR A 686 8.98 19.21 -7.51
C TYR A 686 9.16 20.72 -7.27
N ALA A 687 9.39 21.14 -6.03
CA ALA A 687 9.59 22.55 -5.70
C ALA A 687 10.77 23.16 -6.47
N LYS A 688 11.91 22.45 -6.55
CA LYS A 688 13.08 22.87 -7.34
C LYS A 688 12.79 22.96 -8.83
N SER A 689 12.01 22.02 -9.37
CA SER A 689 11.67 21.96 -10.80
C SER A 689 10.72 23.12 -11.15
N LEU A 690 9.68 23.32 -10.35
CA LEU A 690 8.71 24.40 -10.52
C LEU A 690 9.36 25.78 -10.41
N TYR A 691 10.28 25.96 -9.45
CA TYR A 691 11.10 27.17 -9.36
C TYR A 691 11.92 27.39 -10.64
N ASN A 692 12.61 26.37 -11.13
CA ASN A 692 13.52 26.49 -12.27
C ASN A 692 12.82 26.78 -13.59
N VAL A 693 11.63 26.23 -13.83
CA VAL A 693 10.87 26.54 -15.06
C VAL A 693 10.24 27.92 -15.02
N ASN A 694 9.97 28.47 -13.83
CA ASN A 694 9.38 29.80 -13.66
C ASN A 694 10.42 30.92 -13.44
N LYS A 695 11.70 30.60 -13.23
CA LYS A 695 12.74 31.62 -13.00
C LYS A 695 13.00 32.53 -14.21
N GLU A 696 12.91 31.98 -15.42
CA GLU A 696 13.16 32.70 -16.69
C GLU A 696 11.86 33.03 -17.45
N ARG A 697 10.71 32.44 -17.06
CA ARG A 697 9.41 32.72 -17.70
C ARG A 697 9.07 34.19 -17.52
N THR A 698 8.94 34.90 -18.64
CA THR A 698 8.56 36.31 -18.60
C THR A 698 7.05 36.47 -18.41
N ILE A 699 6.60 37.60 -17.84
CA ILE A 699 5.18 37.99 -17.71
C ILE A 699 4.46 37.99 -19.09
N LYS A 700 5.20 37.95 -20.20
CA LYS A 700 4.66 37.92 -21.57
C LYS A 700 4.28 36.53 -22.07
N GLU A 701 4.81 35.46 -21.49
CA GLU A 701 4.64 34.07 -21.97
C GLU A 701 3.29 33.45 -21.57
N ASN A 702 2.76 33.80 -20.40
CA ASN A 702 1.39 33.45 -20.02
C ASN A 702 0.69 34.69 -19.45
N LYS A 703 -0.42 35.10 -20.09
CA LYS A 703 -1.19 36.28 -19.67
C LYS A 703 -2.23 35.98 -18.58
N ARG A 704 -2.43 34.70 -18.23
CA ARG A 704 -3.49 34.26 -17.30
C ARG A 704 -3.05 34.27 -15.85
N PHE A 705 -1.77 34.04 -15.56
CA PHE A 705 -1.23 34.01 -14.20
C PHE A 705 0.20 34.54 -14.12
N ASN A 706 0.59 34.99 -12.93
CA ASN A 706 1.89 35.59 -12.68
C ASN A 706 2.97 34.51 -12.40
N ALA A 707 3.76 34.16 -13.41
CA ALA A 707 4.86 33.19 -13.28
C ALA A 707 5.90 33.56 -12.20
N VAL A 708 6.10 34.85 -11.92
CA VAL A 708 6.97 35.32 -10.81
C VAL A 708 6.40 34.89 -9.46
N GLY A 709 5.08 34.98 -9.28
CA GLY A 709 4.40 34.51 -8.08
C GLY A 709 4.56 32.99 -7.88
N ILE A 710 4.46 32.21 -8.96
CA ILE A 710 4.68 30.75 -8.91
C ILE A 710 6.13 30.42 -8.55
N ARG A 711 7.11 31.13 -9.12
CA ARG A 711 8.53 31.00 -8.76
C ARG A 711 8.73 31.24 -7.26
N ASP A 712 8.17 32.33 -6.73
CA ASP A 712 8.34 32.71 -5.33
C ASP A 712 7.65 31.71 -4.39
N ALA A 713 6.45 31.24 -4.74
CA ALA A 713 5.75 30.17 -4.02
C ALA A 713 6.58 28.87 -3.98
N ALA A 714 7.19 28.47 -5.10
CA ALA A 714 8.03 27.28 -5.17
C ALA A 714 9.32 27.41 -4.32
N ALA A 715 9.92 28.61 -4.27
CA ALA A 715 11.08 28.86 -3.41
C ALA A 715 10.72 28.77 -1.92
N VAL A 716 9.57 29.31 -1.54
CA VAL A 716 9.05 29.22 -0.16
C VAL A 716 8.70 27.78 0.20
N LEU A 717 8.03 27.04 -0.68
CA LEU A 717 7.74 25.61 -0.49
C LEU A 717 9.03 24.82 -0.23
N TYR A 718 10.06 25.01 -1.06
CA TYR A 718 11.34 24.34 -0.88
C TYR A 718 11.96 24.61 0.50
N SER A 719 11.99 25.87 0.93
CA SER A 719 12.54 26.24 2.24
C SER A 719 11.75 25.61 3.39
N ARG A 720 10.41 25.71 3.34
CA ARG A 720 9.55 25.21 4.42
C ARG A 720 9.55 23.69 4.50
N LEU A 721 9.65 22.98 3.37
CA LEU A 721 9.84 21.53 3.38
C LEU A 721 11.14 21.16 4.10
N LYS A 722 12.25 21.86 3.84
CA LYS A 722 13.52 21.62 4.55
C LYS A 722 13.41 21.85 6.06
N ASP A 723 12.73 22.93 6.46
CA ASP A 723 12.49 23.21 7.89
C ASP A 723 11.58 22.15 8.52
N ALA A 724 10.57 21.66 7.78
CA ALA A 724 9.68 20.59 8.23
C ALA A 724 10.42 19.26 8.44
N GLY A 725 11.38 18.91 7.58
CA GLY A 725 12.21 17.71 7.77
C GLY A 725 12.92 17.69 9.13
N LEU A 726 13.48 18.84 9.55
CA LEU A 726 14.07 18.99 10.88
C LEU A 726 13.04 18.83 12.01
N ALA A 727 11.82 19.34 11.80
CA ALA A 727 10.74 19.17 12.76
C ALA A 727 10.31 17.69 12.87
N PHE A 728 10.21 16.96 11.75
CA PHE A 728 9.84 15.54 11.74
C PHE A 728 10.89 14.68 12.43
N GLU A 729 12.19 14.98 12.25
CA GLU A 729 13.27 14.33 13.01
C GLU A 729 13.10 14.54 14.52
N TYR A 730 12.78 15.78 14.93
CA TYR A 730 12.52 16.10 16.34
C TYR A 730 11.29 15.37 16.88
N VAL A 731 10.16 15.39 16.16
CA VAL A 731 8.91 14.72 16.54
C VAL A 731 9.14 13.22 16.73
N SER A 732 9.85 12.58 15.78
CA SER A 732 10.23 11.17 15.90
C SER A 732 11.13 10.91 17.12
N ALA A 733 12.07 11.81 17.44
CA ALA A 733 13.03 11.65 18.52
C ALA A 733 12.47 11.88 19.93
N ILE A 734 11.37 12.64 20.06
CA ILE A 734 10.73 12.91 21.36
C ILE A 734 9.66 11.89 21.75
N GLN A 735 9.40 10.89 20.90
CA GLN A 735 8.58 9.74 21.27
C GLN A 735 9.14 9.07 22.52
N THR A 736 8.29 8.40 23.29
CA THR A 736 8.71 7.70 24.50
C THR A 736 9.80 6.66 24.21
N GLU A 737 10.70 6.45 25.18
CA GLU A 737 11.82 5.53 25.02
C GLU A 737 11.38 4.14 24.54
N GLY A 738 12.04 3.62 23.50
CA GLY A 738 11.75 2.32 22.90
C GLY A 738 10.70 2.33 21.77
N SER A 739 10.02 3.46 21.53
CA SER A 739 9.18 3.67 20.34
C SER A 739 9.99 3.55 19.05
N ILE A 740 9.34 3.06 17.99
CA ILE A 740 9.95 2.92 16.66
C ILE A 740 10.04 4.31 16.02
N GLU A 741 11.15 4.60 15.34
CA GLU A 741 11.32 5.85 14.62
C GLU A 741 10.26 6.04 13.52
N TYR A 742 9.90 7.30 13.22
CA TYR A 742 8.95 7.64 12.18
C TYR A 742 9.58 8.53 11.09
N PRO A 743 10.42 7.97 10.20
CA PRO A 743 11.09 8.71 9.13
C PRO A 743 10.24 8.90 7.86
N VAL A 744 8.97 8.48 7.88
CA VAL A 744 8.16 8.24 6.67
C VAL A 744 7.88 9.50 5.87
N LEU A 745 7.75 10.64 6.54
CA LEU A 745 7.40 11.92 5.92
C LEU A 745 8.61 12.83 5.66
N GLN A 746 9.84 12.30 5.73
CA GLN A 746 11.01 13.08 5.35
C GLN A 746 10.86 13.62 3.91
N PRO A 747 10.98 14.92 3.65
CA PRO A 747 10.64 15.52 2.35
C PRO A 747 11.40 14.95 1.14
N GLU A 748 12.58 14.37 1.37
CA GLU A 748 13.40 13.70 0.35
C GLU A 748 12.91 12.30 0.00
N VAL A 749 12.10 11.67 0.86
CA VAL A 749 11.52 10.33 0.64
C VAL A 749 10.04 10.39 0.30
N THR A 750 9.34 11.48 0.63
CA THR A 750 7.93 11.68 0.29
C THR A 750 7.72 11.75 -1.22
N ALA A 751 7.08 10.72 -1.77
CA ALA A 751 6.82 10.57 -3.20
C ALA A 751 6.07 11.78 -3.75
N ILE A 752 6.32 12.22 -4.98
CA ILE A 752 5.54 13.31 -5.59
C ILE A 752 4.15 12.89 -6.07
N SER A 753 3.97 11.60 -6.32
CA SER A 753 2.81 10.95 -6.92
C SER A 753 2.67 9.54 -6.36
N ILE A 754 1.54 8.90 -6.63
CA ILE A 754 1.36 7.46 -6.44
C ILE A 754 2.11 6.75 -7.57
N LEU A 755 3.26 6.16 -7.24
CA LEU A 755 4.27 5.65 -8.18
C LEU A 755 4.52 4.14 -8.09
N ILE A 756 3.83 3.47 -7.18
CA ILE A 756 3.89 2.03 -6.96
C ILE A 756 2.58 1.58 -6.31
#